data_AF-A0A7K2C0K7-F1
#
_entry.id   AF-A0A7K2C0K7-F1
#
_cell.length_a   1.000
_cell.length_b   1.000
_cell.length_c   1.000
_cell.angle_alpha   90.00
_cell.angle_beta   90.00
_cell.angle_gamma   90.00
#
_symmetry.space_group_name_H-M   'P 1'
#
loop_
_entity.id
_entity.type
_entity.pdbx_description
1 polymer ?
#
loop_
_entity_poly.entity_id
_entity_poly.type
_entity_poly.pdbx_seq_one_letter_code
_entity_poly.pdbx_strand_id
1 'polypeptide(L)'
;VDAIKRDLQWMGFDWGDHEYYASDYFATLFNWARQLILKGLAYVDDSPEELIREMRGTVTTPGTESPYRNRAPEENLELFEAMRASAFADGSRVLRAKIDMTHPNMKMRDPLMYRIRHATHYRQGDAWCIYPFYDWAHGQSDAIEGVTHSICTLEFSTNRVLYDWYLDALGISPRPYQYEFARLNLAYTITSKRKLLHLVREGIVDGWDDPRMPTLAGLRRRGVRPQAIKTFCNSIGTTKVDSIHDPGLLEHCIRDDLNHRAPRILCVQDPLPVTLTNWPEDRTETISAPYWPHDVPRDGVRPVPFSRELLIERNDFSENPPKGFRRLTPGGIVRLRHAYIIRCNDIEKDKTGKVIRLHCEWIEGTRSGSKTALKPKGTIHWVDAKQSLPVIVRAYDRLFAQSVPGDDFLEALNPSSLVEYKDARIEPSVAADPPEQRYQFTRLGFYWRDPERIDSDLPVFNCIVTLRQAIYDHTRPAQITSKTGKPDGVVRSHDVRPEHQSETDTPSTNKSKTEQRPLTADEEQWLKKSGLSAATGLAIHGVPAASEFLEAASENVSRVSVGNWMANQLLPALSGAPLSSLPFGPSEFAELVRLADNGRASAHEARAVLKLMLAGEGSPTELLTGIQSSAVSDSEVLRNVIGNVLTDHEDRVDAYLAGKTGLLGFFVGQVMRRTNGKADPRQTRALIEEELAGRAA
;
A
#
# COMPACT_ATOMS: atom_id res chain seq x y z
N VAL A 1 -7.92 23.89 -7.52
CA VAL A 1 -7.22 24.64 -6.45
C VAL A 1 -7.88 24.38 -5.11
N ASP A 2 -9.19 24.61 -5.02
CA ASP A 2 -9.94 24.65 -3.75
C ASP A 2 -9.95 23.32 -2.98
N ALA A 3 -9.90 22.20 -3.68
CA ALA A 3 -9.75 20.88 -3.05
C ALA A 3 -8.44 20.74 -2.25
N ILE A 4 -7.32 21.31 -2.74
CA ILE A 4 -6.03 21.28 -2.04
C ILE A 4 -6.12 22.13 -0.77
N LYS A 5 -6.67 23.35 -0.88
CA LYS A 5 -6.90 24.24 0.28
C LYS A 5 -7.74 23.55 1.35
N ARG A 6 -8.89 22.98 0.94
CA ARG A 6 -9.82 22.26 1.82
C ARG A 6 -9.16 21.08 2.52
N ASP A 7 -8.31 20.33 1.82
CA ASP A 7 -7.64 19.15 2.39
C ASP A 7 -6.49 19.56 3.35
N LEU A 8 -5.77 20.65 3.08
CA LEU A 8 -4.77 21.21 4.00
C LEU A 8 -5.40 21.83 5.26
N GLN A 9 -6.48 22.60 5.11
CA GLN A 9 -7.28 23.13 6.22
C GLN A 9 -7.90 22.00 7.05
N TRP A 10 -8.45 20.96 6.40
CA TRP A 10 -8.95 19.77 7.09
C TRP A 10 -7.85 19.04 7.87
N MET A 11 -6.63 18.97 7.33
CA MET A 11 -5.48 18.45 8.07
C MET A 11 -5.11 19.33 9.29
N GLY A 12 -5.64 20.54 9.41
CA GLY A 12 -5.31 21.50 10.46
C GLY A 12 -3.92 22.09 10.23
N PHE A 13 -3.64 22.49 8.99
CA PHE A 13 -2.56 23.39 8.63
C PHE A 13 -3.15 24.75 8.26
N ASP A 14 -2.44 25.81 8.59
CA ASP A 14 -2.81 27.19 8.34
C ASP A 14 -1.64 27.89 7.62
N TRP A 15 -1.97 28.71 6.63
CA TRP A 15 -1.04 29.55 5.89
C TRP A 15 -1.31 31.04 6.10
N GLY A 16 -2.31 31.41 6.90
CA GLY A 16 -2.72 32.80 7.12
C GLY A 16 -3.01 33.52 5.80
N ASP A 17 -2.46 34.71 5.64
CA ASP A 17 -2.59 35.52 4.42
C ASP A 17 -1.61 35.09 3.29
N HIS A 18 -0.76 34.09 3.53
CA HIS A 18 0.32 33.66 2.63
C HIS A 18 -0.17 32.67 1.55
N GLU A 19 -1.23 33.05 0.83
CA GLU A 19 -1.79 32.25 -0.27
C GLU A 19 -1.18 32.66 -1.62
N TYR A 20 -0.15 31.94 -2.05
CA TYR A 20 0.64 32.29 -3.23
C TYR A 20 0.36 31.43 -4.48
N TYR A 21 0.64 32.03 -5.63
CA TYR A 21 0.49 31.41 -6.94
C TYR A 21 1.64 31.87 -7.85
N ALA A 22 2.44 30.94 -8.37
CA ALA A 22 3.54 31.26 -9.30
C ALA A 22 3.09 32.04 -10.57
N SER A 23 1.79 32.00 -10.92
CA SER A 23 1.21 32.81 -11.99
C SER A 23 1.24 34.30 -11.74
N ASP A 24 1.25 34.70 -10.47
CA ASP A 24 1.20 36.09 -10.07
C ASP A 24 2.60 36.72 -10.18
N TYR A 25 3.64 35.88 -10.30
CA TYR A 25 5.03 36.26 -10.54
C TYR A 25 5.44 36.26 -12.01
N PHE A 26 4.54 35.95 -12.97
CA PHE A 26 4.90 35.87 -14.39
C PHE A 26 5.59 37.13 -14.92
N ALA A 27 5.19 38.32 -14.46
CA ALA A 27 5.85 39.59 -14.80
C ALA A 27 7.30 39.68 -14.26
N THR A 28 7.52 39.27 -13.01
CA THR A 28 8.85 39.23 -12.38
C THR A 28 9.75 38.19 -13.06
N LEU A 29 9.24 36.98 -13.28
CA LEU A 29 9.93 35.90 -13.98
C LEU A 29 10.30 36.29 -15.42
N PHE A 30 9.46 37.07 -16.10
CA PHE A 30 9.74 37.57 -17.45
C PHE A 30 10.86 38.62 -17.43
N ASN A 31 10.83 39.56 -16.49
CA ASN A 31 11.89 40.57 -16.35
C ASN A 31 13.23 39.97 -15.91
N TRP A 32 13.25 38.97 -15.03
CA TRP A 32 14.45 38.23 -14.69
C TRP A 32 15.00 37.42 -15.87
N ALA A 33 14.14 36.88 -16.74
CA ALA A 33 14.59 36.25 -17.98
C ALA A 33 15.25 37.26 -18.92
N ARG A 34 14.67 38.46 -19.10
CA ARG A 34 15.28 39.58 -19.85
C ARG A 34 16.65 39.98 -19.26
N GLN A 35 16.78 40.00 -17.92
CA GLN A 35 18.05 40.26 -17.25
C GLN A 35 19.11 39.18 -17.57
N LEU A 36 18.74 37.90 -17.61
CA LEU A 36 19.67 36.83 -18.00
C LEU A 36 20.06 36.89 -19.48
N ILE A 37 19.12 37.22 -20.37
CA ILE A 37 19.40 37.47 -21.80
C ILE A 37 20.44 38.59 -21.95
N LEU A 38 20.25 39.72 -21.28
CA LEU A 38 21.16 40.87 -21.32
C LEU A 38 22.55 40.57 -20.71
N LYS A 39 22.65 39.62 -19.77
CA LYS A 39 23.92 39.09 -19.27
C LYS A 39 24.57 38.06 -20.21
N GLY A 40 23.95 37.72 -21.33
CA GLY A 40 24.37 36.63 -22.23
C GLY A 40 24.14 35.22 -21.68
N LEU A 41 23.43 35.10 -20.55
CA LEU A 41 23.16 33.85 -19.81
C LEU A 41 21.85 33.16 -20.21
N ALA A 42 21.15 33.68 -21.22
CA ALA A 42 20.00 33.03 -21.84
C ALA A 42 19.92 33.39 -23.34
N TYR A 43 19.27 32.54 -24.13
CA TYR A 43 19.06 32.74 -25.56
C TYR A 43 17.75 32.12 -26.03
N VAL A 44 17.22 32.62 -27.15
CA VAL A 44 16.07 32.05 -27.84
C VAL A 44 16.57 30.99 -28.83
N ASP A 45 16.00 29.79 -28.75
CA ASP A 45 16.30 28.65 -29.62
C ASP A 45 15.11 28.40 -30.55
N ASP A 46 15.38 28.41 -31.86
CA ASP A 46 14.38 28.16 -32.93
C ASP A 46 14.42 26.70 -33.41
N SER A 47 15.23 25.85 -32.75
CA SER A 47 15.34 24.42 -33.06
C SER A 47 14.05 23.65 -32.67
N PRO A 48 13.57 22.70 -33.49
CA PRO A 48 12.49 21.79 -33.10
C PRO A 48 12.78 21.00 -31.82
N GLU A 49 11.75 20.58 -31.08
CA GLU A 49 11.91 19.86 -29.81
C GLU A 49 12.74 18.57 -29.96
N GLU A 50 12.57 17.86 -31.08
CA GLU A 50 13.34 16.66 -31.43
C GLU A 50 14.84 16.95 -31.56
N LEU A 51 15.20 18.07 -32.20
CA LEU A 51 16.58 18.49 -32.41
C LEU A 51 17.19 19.03 -31.09
N ILE A 52 16.42 19.77 -30.29
CA ILE A 52 16.84 20.16 -28.93
C ILE A 52 17.15 18.93 -28.08
N ARG A 53 16.33 17.88 -28.18
CA ARG A 53 16.54 16.60 -27.48
C ARG A 53 17.78 15.87 -27.98
N GLU A 54 18.03 15.85 -29.28
CA GLU A 54 19.23 15.25 -29.90
C GLU A 54 20.51 16.00 -29.48
N MET A 55 20.54 17.32 -29.66
CA MET A 55 21.68 18.18 -29.28
C MET A 55 21.98 18.15 -27.77
N ARG A 56 21.01 17.77 -26.92
CA ARG A 56 21.25 17.60 -25.48
C ARG A 56 22.17 16.41 -25.15
N GLY A 57 22.35 15.48 -26.09
CA GLY A 57 23.13 14.26 -25.89
C GLY A 57 22.50 13.32 -24.84
N THR A 58 23.34 12.50 -24.21
CA THR A 58 22.92 11.48 -23.24
C THR A 58 23.76 11.55 -21.96
N VAL A 59 23.48 10.68 -21.00
CA VAL A 59 24.32 10.54 -19.78
C VAL A 59 25.76 10.09 -20.07
N THR A 60 26.03 9.51 -21.25
CA THR A 60 27.38 9.08 -21.69
C THR A 60 27.95 9.93 -22.83
N THR A 61 27.10 10.64 -23.57
CA THR A 61 27.49 11.47 -24.73
C THR A 61 27.26 12.95 -24.41
N PRO A 62 28.29 13.82 -24.47
CA PRO A 62 28.13 15.27 -24.32
C PRO A 62 27.09 15.84 -25.30
N GLY A 63 26.46 16.96 -24.93
CA GLY A 63 25.62 17.71 -25.85
C GLY A 63 26.43 18.61 -26.80
N THR A 64 25.78 19.04 -27.87
CA THR A 64 26.29 20.00 -28.86
C THR A 64 25.57 21.34 -28.71
N GLU A 65 26.24 22.44 -29.07
CA GLU A 65 25.61 23.77 -29.03
C GLU A 65 24.50 23.89 -30.09
N SER A 66 23.39 24.53 -29.73
CA SER A 66 22.39 24.98 -30.71
C SER A 66 23.02 26.01 -31.67
N PRO A 67 22.71 25.98 -32.99
CA PRO A 67 23.18 27.01 -33.91
C PRO A 67 22.72 28.43 -33.50
N TYR A 68 21.67 28.53 -32.68
CA TYR A 68 21.14 29.80 -32.16
C TYR A 68 21.77 30.22 -30.81
N ARG A 69 22.62 29.39 -30.20
CA ARG A 69 23.20 29.65 -28.86
C ARG A 69 23.99 30.96 -28.78
N ASN A 70 24.62 31.34 -29.88
CA ASN A 70 25.54 32.48 -29.94
C ASN A 70 24.95 33.74 -30.61
N ARG A 71 23.60 33.81 -30.71
CA ARG A 71 22.85 35.04 -31.00
C ARG A 71 23.24 36.19 -30.06
N ALA A 72 23.19 37.43 -30.55
CA ALA A 72 23.47 38.62 -29.76
C ALA A 72 22.43 38.81 -28.63
N PRO A 73 22.78 39.39 -27.47
CA PRO A 73 21.82 39.67 -26.39
C PRO A 73 20.60 40.48 -26.87
N GLU A 74 20.81 41.43 -27.78
CA GLU A 74 19.78 42.32 -28.34
C GLU A 74 18.79 41.55 -29.22
N GLU A 75 19.28 40.68 -30.11
CA GLU A 75 18.46 39.80 -30.96
C GLU A 75 17.62 38.83 -30.10
N ASN A 76 18.23 38.25 -29.06
CA ASN A 76 17.53 37.38 -28.13
C ASN A 76 16.43 38.12 -27.35
N LEU A 77 16.66 39.38 -26.99
CA LEU A 77 15.68 40.21 -26.29
C LEU A 77 14.49 40.54 -27.20
N GLU A 78 14.74 40.97 -28.44
CA GLU A 78 13.70 41.23 -29.44
C GLU A 78 12.86 39.97 -29.71
N LEU A 79 13.51 38.83 -29.95
CA LEU A 79 12.81 37.56 -30.16
C LEU A 79 11.98 37.14 -28.94
N PHE A 80 12.49 37.30 -27.72
CA PHE A 80 11.76 36.94 -26.50
C PHE A 80 10.57 37.87 -26.22
N GLU A 81 10.69 39.16 -26.53
CA GLU A 81 9.56 40.09 -26.48
C GLU A 81 8.52 39.80 -27.57
N ALA A 82 8.94 39.41 -28.78
CA ALA A 82 8.05 38.94 -29.85
C ALA A 82 7.33 37.62 -29.49
N MET A 83 8.01 36.67 -28.84
CA MET A 83 7.37 35.47 -28.26
C MET A 83 6.27 35.85 -27.26
N ARG A 84 6.54 36.85 -26.40
CA ARG A 84 5.58 37.37 -25.41
C ARG A 84 4.41 38.14 -26.04
N ALA A 85 4.63 38.73 -27.21
CA ALA A 85 3.63 39.45 -28.01
C ALA A 85 2.83 38.54 -28.96
N SER A 86 2.86 37.21 -28.76
CA SER A 86 2.09 36.24 -29.54
C SER A 86 2.47 36.14 -31.04
N ALA A 87 3.66 36.61 -31.42
CA ALA A 87 4.07 36.70 -32.83
C ALA A 87 4.42 35.34 -33.49
N PHE A 88 4.51 34.26 -32.73
CA PHE A 88 5.02 32.95 -33.16
C PHE A 88 4.14 31.81 -32.65
N ALA A 89 4.06 30.70 -33.39
CA ALA A 89 3.20 29.56 -33.05
C ALA A 89 3.72 28.71 -31.87
N ASP A 90 2.85 27.87 -31.30
CA ASP A 90 3.21 26.88 -30.26
C ASP A 90 4.40 26.02 -30.70
N GLY A 91 5.34 25.79 -29.78
CA GLY A 91 6.54 24.97 -30.02
C GLY A 91 7.58 25.55 -30.98
N SER A 92 7.29 26.64 -31.71
CA SER A 92 8.21 27.20 -32.73
C SER A 92 9.48 27.83 -32.16
N ARG A 93 9.45 28.29 -30.90
CA ARG A 93 10.58 28.88 -30.17
C ARG A 93 10.49 28.60 -28.68
N VAL A 94 11.66 28.52 -28.04
CA VAL A 94 11.81 28.41 -26.59
C VAL A 94 12.91 29.34 -26.09
N LEU A 95 12.80 29.82 -24.85
CA LEU A 95 13.94 30.46 -24.17
C LEU A 95 14.72 29.38 -23.42
N ARG A 96 16.04 29.38 -23.56
CA ARG A 96 16.98 28.48 -22.88
C ARG A 96 17.96 29.28 -22.03
N ALA A 97 18.33 28.74 -20.87
CA ALA A 97 19.50 29.22 -20.14
C ALA A 97 20.77 28.85 -20.92
N LYS A 98 21.82 29.68 -20.85
CA LYS A 98 23.12 29.43 -21.45
C LYS A 98 24.09 29.03 -20.33
N ILE A 99 24.35 27.73 -20.23
CA ILE A 99 25.14 27.11 -19.17
C ILE A 99 26.26 26.29 -19.83
N ASP A 100 26.20 24.95 -19.79
CA ASP A 100 27.24 24.06 -20.31
C ASP A 100 26.62 22.81 -20.94
N MET A 101 26.73 22.68 -22.27
CA MET A 101 26.22 21.53 -23.02
C MET A 101 27.00 20.23 -22.77
N THR A 102 28.22 20.31 -22.23
CA THR A 102 29.05 19.14 -21.89
C THR A 102 28.83 18.64 -20.46
N HIS A 103 28.10 19.41 -19.63
CA HIS A 103 27.98 19.17 -18.19
C HIS A 103 27.46 17.74 -17.87
N PRO A 104 28.03 17.04 -16.86
CA PRO A 104 27.63 15.66 -16.52
C PRO A 104 26.19 15.58 -15.99
N ASN A 105 25.73 16.58 -15.23
CA ASN A 105 24.32 16.70 -14.89
C ASN A 105 23.54 17.27 -16.08
N MET A 106 22.70 16.43 -16.69
CA MET A 106 21.81 16.76 -17.82
C MET A 106 20.92 18.00 -17.59
N LYS A 107 20.62 18.38 -16.34
CA LYS A 107 19.86 19.60 -16.02
C LYS A 107 20.60 20.89 -16.37
N MET A 108 21.94 20.88 -16.38
CA MET A 108 22.76 22.04 -16.71
C MET A 108 23.04 22.19 -18.22
N ARG A 109 22.57 21.27 -19.06
CA ARG A 109 22.74 21.34 -20.53
C ARG A 109 21.68 22.25 -21.15
N ASP A 110 21.93 23.55 -21.08
CA ASP A 110 21.08 24.66 -21.54
C ASP A 110 19.57 24.39 -21.36
N PRO A 111 19.07 24.35 -20.11
CA PRO A 111 17.70 24.00 -19.79
C PRO A 111 16.68 25.01 -20.33
N LEU A 112 15.48 24.50 -20.63
CA LEU A 112 14.33 25.31 -21.06
C LEU A 112 13.83 26.19 -19.90
N MET A 113 13.69 27.50 -20.17
CA MET A 113 13.15 28.51 -19.25
C MET A 113 11.70 28.84 -19.59
N TYR A 114 11.38 29.05 -20.88
CA TYR A 114 10.03 29.36 -21.37
C TYR A 114 9.70 28.58 -22.65
N ARG A 115 8.41 28.32 -22.85
CA ARG A 115 7.82 27.89 -24.13
C ARG A 115 6.63 28.76 -24.52
N ILE A 116 6.36 28.84 -25.81
CA ILE A 116 5.08 29.36 -26.35
C ILE A 116 3.99 28.30 -26.13
N ARG A 117 2.82 28.74 -25.66
CA ARG A 117 1.58 27.97 -25.61
C ARG A 117 0.36 28.90 -25.61
N HIS A 118 -0.44 28.87 -26.67
CA HIS A 118 -1.71 29.61 -26.76
C HIS A 118 -2.81 28.84 -26.03
N ALA A 119 -2.86 28.99 -24.71
CA ALA A 119 -3.88 28.41 -23.86
C ALA A 119 -4.25 29.36 -22.71
N THR A 120 -5.54 29.48 -22.45
CA THR A 120 -6.09 30.34 -21.37
C THR A 120 -5.64 29.85 -20.00
N HIS A 121 -5.01 30.73 -19.22
CA HIS A 121 -4.63 30.44 -17.84
C HIS A 121 -5.76 30.77 -16.87
N TYR A 122 -6.15 29.82 -16.01
CA TYR A 122 -7.32 29.95 -15.12
C TYR A 122 -7.33 31.17 -14.17
N ARG A 123 -6.18 31.80 -13.88
CA ARG A 123 -6.06 33.09 -13.15
C ARG A 123 -5.72 34.30 -14.01
N GLN A 124 -5.02 34.09 -15.12
CA GLN A 124 -4.36 35.16 -15.89
C GLN A 124 -5.01 35.36 -17.28
N GLY A 125 -6.10 34.63 -17.57
CA GLY A 125 -6.79 34.64 -18.85
C GLY A 125 -5.84 34.32 -20.00
N ASP A 126 -6.03 35.04 -21.10
CA ASP A 126 -5.17 35.00 -22.29
C ASP A 126 -4.09 36.10 -22.26
N ALA A 127 -3.83 36.71 -21.09
CA ALA A 127 -2.84 37.79 -20.99
C ALA A 127 -1.42 37.30 -21.31
N TRP A 128 -1.13 36.00 -21.21
CA TRP A 128 0.16 35.38 -21.47
C TRP A 128 0.07 34.24 -22.49
N CYS A 129 0.91 34.27 -23.52
CA CYS A 129 1.10 33.19 -24.50
C CYS A 129 2.43 32.45 -24.34
N ILE A 130 3.29 32.88 -23.40
CA ILE A 130 4.50 32.16 -22.98
C ILE A 130 4.41 31.78 -21.51
N TYR A 131 4.86 30.57 -21.19
CA TYR A 131 4.77 30.01 -19.84
C TYR A 131 6.13 29.48 -19.37
N PRO A 132 6.52 29.77 -18.10
CA PRO A 132 7.79 29.31 -17.56
C PRO A 132 7.77 27.80 -17.30
N PHE A 133 8.94 27.17 -17.42
CA PHE A 133 9.14 25.79 -16.97
C PHE A 133 9.36 25.73 -15.45
N TYR A 134 9.09 24.56 -14.86
CA TYR A 134 9.21 24.34 -13.41
C TYR A 134 10.56 24.79 -12.84
N ASP A 135 11.67 24.38 -13.47
CA ASP A 135 13.02 24.68 -12.98
C ASP A 135 13.35 26.18 -12.99
N TRP A 136 12.67 26.99 -13.81
CA TRP A 136 12.81 28.46 -13.88
C TRP A 136 11.78 29.21 -13.01
N ALA A 137 10.65 28.58 -12.67
CA ALA A 137 9.64 29.20 -11.83
C ALA A 137 9.90 28.95 -10.33
N HIS A 138 10.44 27.78 -9.96
CA HIS A 138 10.40 27.29 -8.57
C HIS A 138 11.28 28.11 -7.61
N GLY A 139 12.60 28.11 -7.79
CA GLY A 139 13.51 28.84 -6.89
C GLY A 139 13.31 30.36 -6.94
N GLN A 140 12.85 30.87 -8.08
CA GLN A 140 12.48 32.26 -8.27
C GLN A 140 11.22 32.62 -7.45
N SER A 141 10.22 31.73 -7.37
CA SER A 141 9.06 31.91 -6.49
C SER A 141 9.47 31.85 -5.02
N ASP A 142 10.28 30.85 -4.64
CA ASP A 142 10.83 30.71 -3.28
C ASP A 142 11.56 31.99 -2.83
N ALA A 143 12.34 32.61 -3.73
CA ALA A 143 13.04 33.87 -3.48
C ALA A 143 12.10 35.08 -3.34
N ILE A 144 11.03 35.15 -4.14
CA ILE A 144 10.01 36.22 -4.04
C ILE A 144 9.24 36.10 -2.71
N GLU A 145 8.95 34.88 -2.29
CA GLU A 145 8.19 34.58 -1.06
C GLU A 145 9.04 34.63 0.22
N GLY A 146 10.37 34.81 0.11
CA GLY A 146 11.28 34.85 1.25
C GLY A 146 11.49 33.48 1.93
N VAL A 147 11.29 32.39 1.18
CA VAL A 147 11.52 31.02 1.66
C VAL A 147 12.98 30.86 2.09
N THR A 148 13.21 30.12 3.18
CA THR A 148 14.57 29.79 3.65
C THR A 148 14.96 28.36 3.29
N HIS A 149 14.02 27.43 3.47
CA HIS A 149 14.21 26.00 3.25
C HIS A 149 13.13 25.51 2.27
N SER A 150 13.50 25.31 1.01
CA SER A 150 12.62 24.75 -0.02
C SER A 150 12.68 23.23 0.04
N ILE A 151 11.61 22.60 0.53
CA ILE A 151 11.59 21.17 0.84
C ILE A 151 10.86 20.40 -0.26
N CYS A 152 11.58 19.54 -0.99
CA CYS A 152 11.06 18.78 -2.13
C CYS A 152 11.45 17.30 -2.05
N THR A 153 11.04 16.46 -3.02
CA THR A 153 11.37 15.03 -3.02
C THR A 153 12.65 14.71 -3.80
N LEU A 154 13.24 13.53 -3.55
CA LEU A 154 14.51 13.08 -4.15
C LEU A 154 14.57 13.14 -5.69
N GLU A 155 13.44 13.07 -6.39
CA GLU A 155 13.36 13.23 -7.85
C GLU A 155 13.91 14.58 -8.34
N PHE A 156 13.94 15.60 -7.47
CA PHE A 156 14.45 16.95 -7.76
C PHE A 156 15.90 17.18 -7.26
N SER A 157 16.57 16.16 -6.72
CA SER A 157 17.95 16.26 -6.22
C SER A 157 18.96 16.70 -7.29
N THR A 158 18.78 16.27 -8.54
CA THR A 158 19.61 16.72 -9.68
C THR A 158 19.26 18.14 -10.13
N ASN A 159 18.06 18.63 -9.84
CA ASN A 159 17.61 19.97 -10.20
C ASN A 159 18.22 21.03 -9.29
N ARG A 160 18.66 20.69 -8.06
CA ARG A 160 19.25 21.63 -7.09
C ARG A 160 20.39 22.46 -7.68
N VAL A 161 21.26 21.85 -8.49
CA VAL A 161 22.39 22.55 -9.12
C VAL A 161 21.91 23.67 -10.07
N LEU A 162 20.77 23.46 -10.74
CA LEU A 162 20.15 24.45 -11.62
C LEU A 162 19.36 25.50 -10.83
N TYR A 163 18.68 25.09 -9.77
CA TYR A 163 18.03 25.98 -8.80
C TYR A 163 19.03 27.00 -8.24
N ASP A 164 20.16 26.51 -7.73
CA ASP A 164 21.26 27.33 -7.22
C ASP A 164 21.82 28.26 -8.31
N TRP A 165 22.08 27.71 -9.51
CA TRP A 165 22.61 28.49 -10.65
C TRP A 165 21.72 29.68 -11.02
N TYR A 166 20.39 29.51 -11.10
CA TYR A 166 19.51 30.63 -11.45
C TYR A 166 19.50 31.73 -10.39
N LEU A 167 19.57 31.39 -9.09
CA LEU A 167 19.60 32.37 -8.01
C LEU A 167 20.92 33.16 -8.03
N ASP A 168 22.03 32.47 -8.24
CA ASP A 168 23.37 33.09 -8.33
C ASP A 168 23.51 33.94 -9.61
N ALA A 169 23.00 33.47 -10.75
CA ALA A 169 22.98 34.20 -12.01
C ALA A 169 22.13 35.49 -11.96
N LEU A 170 21.07 35.51 -11.14
CA LEU A 170 20.26 36.70 -10.88
C LEU A 170 20.92 37.62 -9.82
N GLY A 171 21.73 37.07 -8.91
CA GLY A 171 22.36 37.80 -7.81
C GLY A 171 21.41 37.99 -6.61
N ILE A 172 20.51 37.02 -6.38
CA ILE A 172 19.50 37.08 -5.32
C ILE A 172 20.16 36.85 -3.95
N SER A 173 19.90 37.76 -3.00
CA SER A 173 20.34 37.63 -1.60
C SER A 173 19.39 38.39 -0.66
N PRO A 174 19.00 37.83 0.50
CA PRO A 174 19.23 36.45 0.93
C PRO A 174 18.54 35.45 -0.02
N ARG A 175 19.09 34.24 -0.16
CA ARG A 175 18.57 33.22 -1.07
C ARG A 175 17.97 32.01 -0.32
N PRO A 176 16.94 31.36 -0.88
CA PRO A 176 16.46 30.06 -0.39
C PRO A 176 17.48 28.95 -0.68
N TYR A 177 17.36 27.83 0.05
CA TYR A 177 18.13 26.61 -0.21
C TYR A 177 17.20 25.39 -0.34
N GLN A 178 17.46 24.53 -1.32
CA GLN A 178 16.69 23.31 -1.57
C GLN A 178 17.18 22.14 -0.71
N TYR A 179 16.25 21.41 -0.08
CA TYR A 179 16.50 20.20 0.71
C TYR A 179 15.55 19.07 0.30
N GLU A 180 16.10 17.92 -0.08
CA GLU A 180 15.28 16.78 -0.54
C GLU A 180 15.01 15.74 0.54
N PHE A 181 13.84 15.09 0.48
CA PHE A 181 13.50 13.91 1.26
C PHE A 181 12.92 12.78 0.37
N ALA A 182 12.96 11.55 0.86
CA ALA A 182 12.38 10.39 0.17
C ALA A 182 10.85 10.47 0.15
N ARG A 183 10.24 10.13 -0.98
CA ARG A 183 8.80 10.16 -1.15
C ARG A 183 8.10 9.11 -0.29
N LEU A 184 6.89 9.40 0.18
CA LEU A 184 6.03 8.38 0.80
C LEU A 184 5.56 7.38 -0.27
N ASN A 185 6.01 6.13 -0.16
CA ASN A 185 5.42 5.00 -0.87
C ASN A 185 4.71 4.08 0.13
N LEU A 186 3.45 3.77 -0.12
CA LEU A 186 2.64 2.87 0.68
C LEU A 186 2.36 1.62 -0.13
N ALA A 187 2.52 0.43 0.46
CA ALA A 187 2.19 -0.81 -0.24
C ALA A 187 0.67 -0.87 -0.58
N TYR A 188 0.31 -1.68 -1.57
CA TYR A 188 -1.06 -1.90 -2.04
C TYR A 188 -1.78 -0.61 -2.48
N THR A 189 -0.99 0.38 -2.93
CA THR A 189 -1.44 1.74 -3.22
C THR A 189 -0.70 2.28 -4.43
N ILE A 190 -1.34 3.16 -5.21
CA ILE A 190 -0.69 3.94 -6.27
C ILE A 190 -0.90 5.43 -6.03
N THR A 191 0.15 6.23 -6.20
CA THR A 191 0.09 7.71 -6.05
C THR A 191 0.25 8.46 -7.37
N SER A 192 0.43 7.75 -8.49
CA SER A 192 0.51 8.36 -9.82
C SER A 192 -0.83 8.98 -10.22
N LYS A 193 -0.86 10.31 -10.36
CA LYS A 193 -2.05 11.06 -10.77
C LYS A 193 -2.64 10.56 -12.10
N ARG A 194 -1.81 10.06 -13.04
CA ARG A 194 -2.27 9.45 -14.30
C ARG A 194 -3.06 8.17 -14.05
N LYS A 195 -2.50 7.24 -13.25
CA LYS A 195 -3.16 5.97 -12.93
C LYS A 195 -4.42 6.19 -12.06
N LEU A 196 -4.37 7.12 -11.09
CA LEU A 196 -5.54 7.51 -10.28
C LEU A 196 -6.67 8.15 -11.10
N LEU A 197 -6.34 9.05 -12.04
CA LEU A 197 -7.33 9.66 -12.93
C LEU A 197 -8.02 8.62 -13.83
N HIS A 198 -7.30 7.57 -14.23
CA HIS A 198 -7.89 6.47 -14.99
C HIS A 198 -8.92 5.69 -14.16
N LEU A 199 -8.62 5.32 -12.90
CA LEU A 199 -9.60 4.68 -12.01
C LEU A 199 -10.91 5.46 -11.89
N VAL A 200 -10.81 6.80 -11.81
CA VAL A 200 -11.98 7.70 -11.75
C VAL A 200 -12.72 7.77 -13.08
N ARG A 201 -12.00 7.84 -14.22
CA ARG A 201 -12.62 7.94 -15.55
C ARG A 201 -13.33 6.67 -16.00
N GLU A 202 -12.79 5.51 -15.67
CA GLU A 202 -13.40 4.21 -16.00
C GLU A 202 -14.49 3.78 -14.97
N GLY A 203 -14.79 4.60 -13.97
CA GLY A 203 -15.83 4.30 -12.96
C GLY A 203 -15.49 3.14 -12.01
N ILE A 204 -14.21 2.77 -11.89
CA ILE A 204 -13.73 1.71 -10.96
C ILE A 204 -13.87 2.18 -9.50
N VAL A 205 -13.79 3.49 -9.29
CA VAL A 205 -14.02 4.19 -8.01
C VAL A 205 -15.09 5.28 -8.17
N ASP A 206 -15.82 5.57 -7.10
CA ASP A 206 -16.90 6.59 -7.05
C ASP A 206 -16.41 7.98 -7.51
N GLY A 207 -15.14 8.30 -7.26
CA GLY A 207 -14.56 9.62 -7.49
C GLY A 207 -13.16 9.76 -6.90
N TRP A 208 -12.64 10.99 -6.87
CA TRP A 208 -11.36 11.31 -6.19
C TRP A 208 -11.45 11.19 -4.66
N ASP A 209 -12.66 11.15 -4.11
CA ASP A 209 -13.01 11.03 -2.69
C ASP A 209 -13.50 9.62 -2.31
N ASP A 210 -13.46 8.63 -3.21
CA ASP A 210 -13.80 7.24 -2.87
C ASP A 210 -12.98 6.76 -1.66
N PRO A 211 -13.58 6.16 -0.61
CA PRO A 211 -12.87 5.68 0.58
C PRO A 211 -11.74 4.64 0.37
N ARG A 212 -11.61 4.09 -0.84
CA ARG A 212 -10.51 3.21 -1.28
C ARG A 212 -9.33 3.98 -1.89
N MET A 213 -9.53 5.24 -2.27
CA MET A 213 -8.51 6.09 -2.88
C MET A 213 -7.53 6.64 -1.82
N PRO A 214 -6.23 6.76 -2.12
CA PRO A 214 -5.21 7.26 -1.20
C PRO A 214 -5.16 8.79 -1.10
N THR A 215 -6.23 9.48 -1.50
CA THR A 215 -6.35 10.94 -1.42
C THR A 215 -6.74 11.37 0.00
N LEU A 216 -6.40 12.60 0.38
CA LEU A 216 -6.88 13.15 1.66
C LEU A 216 -8.42 13.24 1.69
N ALA A 217 -9.05 13.62 0.58
CA ALA A 217 -10.49 13.52 0.41
C ALA A 217 -11.06 12.10 0.63
N GLY A 218 -10.43 11.07 0.07
CA GLY A 218 -10.83 9.67 0.23
C GLY A 218 -10.68 9.18 1.66
N LEU A 219 -9.55 9.46 2.31
CA LEU A 219 -9.33 9.16 3.72
C LEU A 219 -10.32 9.92 4.62
N ARG A 220 -10.65 11.18 4.31
CA ARG A 220 -11.67 11.96 5.02
C ARG A 220 -13.05 11.32 4.91
N ARG A 221 -13.50 10.94 3.70
CA ARG A 221 -14.80 10.28 3.47
C ARG A 221 -14.86 8.84 4.03
N ARG A 222 -13.72 8.14 4.06
CA ARG A 222 -13.54 6.88 4.80
C ARG A 222 -13.75 7.06 6.31
N GLY A 223 -13.59 8.27 6.83
CA GLY A 223 -13.79 8.63 8.24
C GLY A 223 -12.50 8.71 9.06
N VAL A 224 -11.33 8.65 8.42
CA VAL A 224 -10.04 8.88 9.07
C VAL A 224 -10.01 10.29 9.68
N ARG A 225 -9.30 10.46 10.78
CA ARG A 225 -9.11 11.77 11.43
C ARG A 225 -7.73 12.33 11.07
N PRO A 226 -7.57 13.65 10.89
CA PRO A 226 -6.28 14.30 10.64
C PRO A 226 -5.17 13.88 11.60
N GLN A 227 -5.52 13.71 12.88
CA GLN A 227 -4.58 13.33 13.93
C GLN A 227 -3.93 11.97 13.67
N ALA A 228 -4.69 10.98 13.18
CA ALA A 228 -4.15 9.65 12.86
C ALA A 228 -3.14 9.71 11.70
N ILE A 229 -3.41 10.55 10.69
CA ILE A 229 -2.50 10.77 9.55
C ILE A 229 -1.24 11.51 10.02
N LYS A 230 -1.37 12.56 10.84
CA LYS A 230 -0.24 13.27 11.46
C LYS A 230 0.63 12.34 12.31
N THR A 231 0.02 11.49 13.15
CA THR A 231 0.73 10.48 13.93
C THR A 231 1.45 9.47 13.04
N PHE A 232 0.83 9.01 11.94
CA PHE A 232 1.49 8.13 10.97
C PHE A 232 2.71 8.80 10.32
N CYS A 233 2.57 10.03 9.81
CA CYS A 233 3.68 10.79 9.21
C CYS A 233 4.85 11.00 10.19
N ASN A 234 4.55 11.34 11.44
CA ASN A 234 5.58 11.48 12.48
C ASN A 234 6.26 10.14 12.82
N SER A 235 5.54 9.02 12.70
CA SER A 235 6.04 7.68 13.05
C SER A 235 6.95 7.08 11.96
N ILE A 236 6.75 7.43 10.69
CA ILE A 236 7.64 7.03 9.59
C ILE A 236 8.88 7.92 9.47
N GLY A 237 8.81 9.14 10.01
CA GLY A 237 9.90 10.12 9.98
C GLY A 237 10.15 10.72 8.59
N THR A 238 11.34 11.29 8.40
CA THR A 238 11.77 11.92 7.14
C THR A 238 13.23 11.59 6.91
N THR A 239 13.54 10.96 5.77
CA THR A 239 14.89 10.46 5.44
C THR A 239 15.24 10.80 3.98
N LYS A 240 16.47 10.50 3.55
CA LYS A 240 16.87 10.49 2.12
C LYS A 240 16.98 9.07 1.54
N VAL A 241 16.27 8.10 2.11
CA VAL A 241 16.29 6.69 1.68
C VAL A 241 14.89 6.26 1.27
N ASP A 242 14.71 5.88 0.02
CA ASP A 242 13.43 5.35 -0.47
C ASP A 242 13.05 4.07 0.27
N SER A 243 11.80 4.00 0.70
CA SER A 243 11.22 2.84 1.37
C SER A 243 9.75 2.68 1.01
N ILE A 244 9.22 1.48 1.22
CA ILE A 244 7.80 1.15 1.05
C ILE A 244 7.25 0.77 2.42
N HIS A 245 6.27 1.52 2.91
CA HIS A 245 5.66 1.30 4.22
C HIS A 245 4.47 0.34 4.12
N ASP A 246 4.30 -0.54 5.12
CA ASP A 246 3.08 -1.34 5.28
C ASP A 246 1.92 -0.43 5.71
N PRO A 247 0.79 -0.39 4.96
CA PRO A 247 -0.42 0.31 5.41
C PRO A 247 -0.96 -0.19 6.76
N GLY A 248 -0.53 -1.36 7.26
CA GLY A 248 -0.77 -1.80 8.63
C GLY A 248 -0.38 -0.77 9.71
N LEU A 249 0.67 0.04 9.48
CA LEU A 249 1.06 1.12 10.40
C LEU A 249 0.05 2.29 10.37
N LEU A 250 -0.40 2.70 9.19
CA LEU A 250 -1.46 3.72 9.05
C LEU A 250 -2.76 3.23 9.69
N GLU A 251 -3.17 1.99 9.41
CA GLU A 251 -4.32 1.36 10.05
C GLU A 251 -4.18 1.30 11.58
N HIS A 252 -2.97 1.06 12.11
CA HIS A 252 -2.70 1.08 13.55
C HIS A 252 -2.89 2.49 14.14
N CYS A 253 -2.32 3.54 13.54
CA CYS A 253 -2.52 4.93 13.98
C CYS A 253 -4.01 5.34 13.97
N ILE A 254 -4.79 4.84 13.00
CA ILE A 254 -6.24 5.06 12.93
C ILE A 254 -6.97 4.31 14.06
N ARG A 255 -6.63 3.05 14.32
CA ARG A 255 -7.22 2.26 15.43
C ARG A 255 -6.94 2.93 16.78
N ASP A 256 -5.73 3.40 17.00
CA ASP A 256 -5.28 4.01 18.25
C ASP A 256 -6.03 5.32 18.56
N ASP A 257 -6.08 6.26 17.61
CA ASP A 257 -6.83 7.52 17.77
C ASP A 257 -8.33 7.29 18.01
N LEU A 258 -8.93 6.28 17.36
CA LEU A 258 -10.35 5.97 17.52
C LEU A 258 -10.66 5.16 18.78
N ASN A 259 -9.72 4.37 19.32
CA ASN A 259 -9.93 3.53 20.50
C ASN A 259 -10.38 4.35 21.73
N HIS A 260 -9.87 5.56 21.90
CA HIS A 260 -10.19 6.44 23.03
C HIS A 260 -11.30 7.48 22.72
N ARG A 261 -11.86 7.46 21.51
CA ARG A 261 -12.81 8.48 21.01
C ARG A 261 -14.15 7.94 20.50
N ALA A 262 -14.21 6.69 20.06
CA ALA A 262 -15.40 6.11 19.46
C ALA A 262 -16.22 5.29 20.49
N PRO A 263 -17.45 5.68 20.85
CA PRO A 263 -18.35 4.84 21.64
C PRO A 263 -18.57 3.47 20.99
N ARG A 264 -18.72 2.44 21.83
CA ARG A 264 -18.99 1.06 21.42
C ARG A 264 -20.49 0.86 21.33
N ILE A 265 -20.95 0.42 20.15
CA ILE A 265 -22.35 0.07 19.90
C ILE A 265 -22.43 -1.32 19.26
N LEU A 266 -23.63 -1.87 19.16
CA LEU A 266 -23.94 -3.15 18.55
C LEU A 266 -24.52 -2.92 17.14
N CYS A 267 -23.88 -3.52 16.14
CA CYS A 267 -24.36 -3.57 14.77
C CYS A 267 -24.10 -4.96 14.21
N VAL A 268 -25.07 -5.54 13.53
CA VAL A 268 -24.98 -6.83 12.83
C VAL A 268 -24.92 -6.57 11.33
N GLN A 269 -23.89 -7.09 10.65
CA GLN A 269 -23.67 -6.87 9.22
C GLN A 269 -24.38 -7.90 8.35
N ASP A 270 -24.23 -9.19 8.65
CA ASP A 270 -24.92 -10.29 7.95
C ASP A 270 -25.88 -10.97 8.93
N PRO A 271 -27.16 -10.53 9.01
CA PRO A 271 -28.07 -10.98 10.07
C PRO A 271 -28.51 -12.44 9.91
N LEU A 272 -28.35 -13.19 11.01
CA LEU A 272 -28.98 -14.47 11.24
C LEU A 272 -30.02 -14.33 12.39
N PRO A 273 -31.32 -14.50 12.09
CA PRO A 273 -32.38 -14.52 13.09
C PRO A 273 -32.20 -15.57 14.19
N VAL A 274 -32.53 -15.18 15.42
CA VAL A 274 -32.55 -16.03 16.61
C VAL A 274 -33.86 -15.82 17.37
N THR A 275 -34.60 -16.90 17.60
CA THR A 275 -35.80 -16.91 18.44
C THR A 275 -35.42 -17.46 19.81
N LEU A 276 -35.74 -16.73 20.88
CA LEU A 276 -35.60 -17.22 22.26
C LEU A 276 -36.87 -17.96 22.68
N THR A 277 -36.91 -19.28 22.48
CA THR A 277 -38.12 -20.12 22.61
C THR A 277 -38.76 -20.04 24.00
N ASN A 278 -37.96 -19.91 25.05
CA ASN A 278 -38.38 -19.78 26.45
C ASN A 278 -38.41 -18.32 26.98
N TRP A 279 -38.29 -17.31 26.10
CA TRP A 279 -38.55 -15.90 26.44
C TRP A 279 -40.05 -15.57 26.19
N PRO A 280 -40.77 -14.95 27.15
CA PRO A 280 -42.19 -14.60 27.00
C PRO A 280 -42.44 -13.60 25.85
N GLU A 281 -43.40 -13.88 24.96
CA GLU A 281 -43.53 -13.19 23.66
C GLU A 281 -43.71 -11.67 23.76
N ASP A 282 -44.49 -11.20 24.74
CA ASP A 282 -44.77 -9.77 24.98
C ASP A 282 -43.73 -9.07 25.87
N ARG A 283 -42.77 -9.81 26.44
CA ARG A 283 -41.74 -9.20 27.31
C ARG A 283 -40.68 -8.52 26.44
N THR A 284 -40.47 -7.24 26.70
CA THR A 284 -39.29 -6.49 26.24
C THR A 284 -38.56 -5.93 27.45
N GLU A 285 -37.22 -5.98 27.45
CA GLU A 285 -36.36 -5.44 28.49
C GLU A 285 -35.40 -4.41 27.90
N THR A 286 -35.02 -3.39 28.68
CA THR A 286 -33.97 -2.44 28.30
C THR A 286 -32.70 -2.71 29.11
N ILE A 287 -31.62 -3.02 28.41
CA ILE A 287 -30.31 -3.27 29.00
C ILE A 287 -29.52 -1.96 28.99
N SER A 288 -29.09 -1.50 30.16
CA SER A 288 -28.09 -0.43 30.28
C SER A 288 -26.71 -1.00 29.89
N ALA A 289 -26.18 -0.55 28.75
CA ALA A 289 -24.90 -1.01 28.21
C ALA A 289 -23.87 0.14 28.17
N PRO A 290 -22.64 -0.05 28.68
CA PRO A 290 -21.61 1.00 28.65
C PRO A 290 -21.13 1.29 27.23
N TYR A 291 -20.92 2.56 26.92
CA TYR A 291 -20.30 3.02 25.68
C TYR A 291 -18.79 2.73 25.63
N TRP A 292 -18.14 2.61 26.78
CA TRP A 292 -16.68 2.51 26.88
C TRP A 292 -16.26 1.22 27.61
N PRO A 293 -15.16 0.58 27.20
CA PRO A 293 -14.56 -0.49 27.98
C PRO A 293 -13.79 0.10 29.18
N HIS A 294 -13.53 -0.70 30.22
CA HIS A 294 -12.95 -0.24 31.48
C HIS A 294 -11.54 0.38 31.37
N ASP A 295 -10.81 0.11 30.29
CA ASP A 295 -9.49 0.68 29.98
C ASP A 295 -9.55 2.10 29.37
N VAL A 296 -10.73 2.55 28.93
CA VAL A 296 -10.93 3.92 28.43
C VAL A 296 -11.51 4.76 29.58
N PRO A 297 -10.84 5.84 30.03
CA PRO A 297 -11.29 6.67 31.15
C PRO A 297 -12.41 7.62 30.70
N ARG A 298 -13.57 7.05 30.39
CA ARG A 298 -14.81 7.75 29.99
C ARG A 298 -16.02 6.99 30.51
N ASP A 299 -16.94 7.70 31.11
CA ASP A 299 -18.23 7.16 31.52
C ASP A 299 -19.29 7.31 30.42
N GLY A 300 -20.42 6.63 30.62
CA GLY A 300 -21.57 6.69 29.72
C GLY A 300 -22.17 5.32 29.47
N VAL A 301 -23.50 5.25 29.58
CA VAL A 301 -24.31 4.07 29.27
C VAL A 301 -25.42 4.45 28.30
N ARG A 302 -25.96 3.46 27.60
CA ARG A 302 -27.09 3.62 26.68
C ARG A 302 -28.15 2.53 26.87
N PRO A 303 -29.42 2.80 26.55
CA PRO A 303 -30.46 1.78 26.49
C PRO A 303 -30.28 0.91 25.25
N VAL A 304 -30.18 -0.41 25.45
CA VAL A 304 -30.20 -1.42 24.38
C VAL A 304 -31.43 -2.30 24.57
N PRO A 305 -32.38 -2.34 23.63
CA PRO A 305 -33.57 -3.20 23.73
C PRO A 305 -33.20 -4.68 23.62
N PHE A 306 -33.93 -5.52 24.35
CA PHE A 306 -33.83 -6.98 24.30
C PHE A 306 -35.23 -7.59 24.35
N SER A 307 -35.59 -8.41 23.36
CA SER A 307 -36.84 -9.19 23.35
C SER A 307 -36.60 -10.64 22.92
N ARG A 308 -37.69 -11.37 22.62
CA ARG A 308 -37.67 -12.75 22.09
C ARG A 308 -36.92 -12.90 20.77
N GLU A 309 -37.00 -11.90 19.90
CA GLU A 309 -36.54 -11.97 18.51
C GLU A 309 -35.26 -11.16 18.35
N LEU A 310 -34.13 -11.82 18.12
CA LEU A 310 -32.81 -11.21 18.01
C LEU A 310 -32.17 -11.49 16.66
N LEU A 311 -31.17 -10.69 16.30
CA LEU A 311 -30.28 -10.92 15.17
C LEU A 311 -28.84 -11.03 15.67
N ILE A 312 -28.08 -12.00 15.16
CA ILE A 312 -26.62 -12.13 15.38
C ILE A 312 -25.90 -12.15 14.02
N GLU A 313 -24.57 -12.04 14.00
CA GLU A 313 -23.82 -12.30 12.76
C GLU A 313 -23.99 -13.75 12.32
N ARG A 314 -24.21 -13.98 11.02
CA ARG A 314 -24.22 -15.32 10.44
C ARG A 314 -22.93 -16.08 10.71
N ASN A 315 -21.79 -15.38 10.73
CA ASN A 315 -20.49 -15.97 11.02
C ASN A 315 -20.27 -16.29 12.52
N ASP A 316 -21.21 -15.96 13.41
CA ASP A 316 -21.17 -16.35 14.82
C ASP A 316 -21.86 -17.68 15.12
N PHE A 317 -22.49 -18.29 14.10
CA PHE A 317 -22.98 -19.66 14.16
C PHE A 317 -22.17 -20.59 13.25
N SER A 318 -21.96 -21.83 13.67
CA SER A 318 -21.39 -22.87 12.81
C SER A 318 -21.81 -24.27 13.24
N GLU A 319 -22.37 -25.04 12.31
CA GLU A 319 -22.69 -26.47 12.52
C GLU A 319 -21.43 -27.34 12.56
N ASN A 320 -20.47 -27.00 11.70
CA ASN A 320 -19.18 -27.67 11.56
C ASN A 320 -18.07 -26.71 12.03
N PRO A 321 -17.97 -26.43 13.35
CA PRO A 321 -17.07 -25.40 13.87
C PRO A 321 -15.60 -25.76 13.63
N PRO A 322 -14.79 -24.88 13.03
CA PRO A 322 -13.35 -25.10 12.90
C PRO A 322 -12.67 -25.16 14.29
N LYS A 323 -11.48 -25.77 14.34
CA LYS A 323 -10.68 -25.85 15.58
C LYS A 323 -10.49 -24.44 16.17
N GLY A 324 -10.81 -24.29 17.46
CA GLY A 324 -10.72 -23.01 18.16
C GLY A 324 -11.92 -22.07 17.99
N PHE A 325 -13.00 -22.47 17.33
CA PHE A 325 -14.25 -21.70 17.29
C PHE A 325 -14.85 -21.52 18.69
N ARG A 326 -15.15 -20.27 19.06
CA ARG A 326 -15.63 -19.85 20.40
C ARG A 326 -17.05 -19.28 20.42
N ARG A 327 -17.78 -19.35 19.29
CA ARG A 327 -19.12 -18.77 19.14
C ARG A 327 -20.19 -19.89 19.18
N LEU A 328 -21.38 -19.65 18.65
CA LEU A 328 -22.53 -20.54 18.82
C LEU A 328 -22.45 -21.77 17.90
N THR A 329 -22.77 -22.93 18.45
CA THR A 329 -22.78 -24.23 17.76
C THR A 329 -24.06 -24.99 18.13
N PRO A 330 -24.47 -26.03 17.38
CA PRO A 330 -25.57 -26.91 17.78
C PRO A 330 -25.36 -27.44 19.21
N GLY A 331 -26.38 -27.36 20.07
CA GLY A 331 -26.32 -27.73 21.50
C GLY A 331 -25.41 -26.85 22.38
N GLY A 332 -24.64 -25.94 21.78
CA GLY A 332 -23.63 -25.11 22.45
C GLY A 332 -24.22 -23.88 23.12
N ILE A 333 -23.45 -23.28 24.04
CA ILE A 333 -23.79 -22.03 24.72
C ILE A 333 -22.83 -20.88 24.35
N VAL A 334 -23.39 -19.66 24.25
CA VAL A 334 -22.64 -18.43 24.01
C VAL A 334 -23.19 -17.30 24.88
N ARG A 335 -22.36 -16.32 25.25
CA ARG A 335 -22.85 -15.08 25.89
C ARG A 335 -23.22 -14.05 24.84
N LEU A 336 -24.42 -13.47 24.97
CA LEU A 336 -24.81 -12.25 24.28
C LEU A 336 -24.19 -11.05 25.01
N ARG A 337 -23.48 -10.17 24.27
CA ARG A 337 -22.78 -9.01 24.84
C ARG A 337 -23.76 -8.14 25.66
N HIS A 338 -23.39 -7.80 26.91
CA HIS A 338 -24.20 -7.07 27.89
C HIS A 338 -25.50 -7.75 28.37
N ALA A 339 -25.87 -8.89 27.78
CA ALA A 339 -27.11 -9.61 28.05
C ALA A 339 -26.83 -11.00 28.66
N TYR A 340 -27.66 -11.99 28.34
CA TYR A 340 -27.68 -13.33 28.91
C TYR A 340 -26.76 -14.32 28.19
N ILE A 341 -26.63 -15.53 28.76
CA ILE A 341 -26.14 -16.71 28.04
C ILE A 341 -27.33 -17.36 27.32
N ILE A 342 -27.14 -17.78 26.08
CA ILE A 342 -28.11 -18.54 25.30
C ILE A 342 -27.55 -19.92 24.90
N ARG A 343 -28.43 -20.89 24.67
CA ARG A 343 -28.13 -22.23 24.10
C ARG A 343 -28.82 -22.37 22.75
N CYS A 344 -28.15 -22.91 21.72
CA CYS A 344 -28.80 -23.28 20.46
C CYS A 344 -29.37 -24.69 20.55
N ASN A 345 -30.69 -24.82 20.49
CA ASN A 345 -31.37 -26.12 20.63
C ASN A 345 -31.79 -26.69 19.28
N ASP A 346 -32.28 -25.84 18.37
CA ASP A 346 -32.75 -26.26 17.04
C ASP A 346 -32.37 -25.23 15.95
N ILE A 347 -32.34 -25.67 14.70
CA ILE A 347 -31.77 -24.95 13.55
C ILE A 347 -32.71 -25.05 12.36
N GLU A 348 -33.26 -23.92 11.94
CA GLU A 348 -34.15 -23.84 10.79
C GLU A 348 -33.34 -23.64 9.50
N LYS A 349 -33.63 -24.44 8.48
CA LYS A 349 -32.96 -24.43 7.17
C LYS A 349 -33.96 -24.22 6.04
N ASP A 350 -33.50 -23.54 4.99
CA ASP A 350 -34.25 -23.49 3.74
C ASP A 350 -34.09 -24.78 2.90
N LYS A 351 -34.74 -24.81 1.74
CA LYS A 351 -34.71 -25.94 0.79
C LYS A 351 -33.33 -26.23 0.20
N THR A 352 -32.33 -25.34 0.35
CA THR A 352 -30.95 -25.57 -0.09
C THR A 352 -30.03 -26.01 1.05
N GLY A 353 -30.57 -26.13 2.28
CA GLY A 353 -29.81 -26.46 3.48
C GLY A 353 -29.10 -25.26 4.12
N LYS A 354 -29.36 -24.02 3.65
CA LYS A 354 -28.82 -22.80 4.27
C LYS A 354 -29.57 -22.53 5.57
N VAL A 355 -28.83 -22.23 6.63
CA VAL A 355 -29.39 -21.84 7.93
C VAL A 355 -30.04 -20.46 7.82
N ILE A 356 -31.33 -20.40 8.14
CA ILE A 356 -32.17 -19.18 8.04
C ILE A 356 -32.62 -18.64 9.40
N ARG A 357 -32.72 -19.48 10.45
CA ARG A 357 -33.06 -19.08 11.81
C ARG A 357 -32.50 -20.08 12.83
N LEU A 358 -32.16 -19.59 14.02
CA LEU A 358 -31.80 -20.43 15.16
C LEU A 358 -32.89 -20.37 16.22
N HIS A 359 -33.21 -21.51 16.81
CA HIS A 359 -34.13 -21.62 17.94
C HIS A 359 -33.31 -21.89 19.19
N CYS A 360 -33.26 -20.89 20.06
CA CYS A 360 -32.38 -20.84 21.22
C CYS A 360 -33.18 -20.71 22.52
N GLU A 361 -32.58 -21.11 23.63
CA GLU A 361 -33.08 -20.80 24.97
C GLU A 361 -32.18 -19.75 25.62
N TRP A 362 -32.75 -18.77 26.34
CA TRP A 362 -31.97 -18.03 27.35
C TRP A 362 -31.67 -18.93 28.54
N ILE A 363 -30.77 -18.48 29.41
CA ILE A 363 -30.56 -19.10 30.71
C ILE A 363 -30.78 -18.04 31.79
N GLU A 364 -31.80 -18.24 32.63
CA GLU A 364 -32.15 -17.31 33.69
C GLU A 364 -30.99 -17.12 34.69
N GLY A 365 -30.92 -15.93 35.30
CA GLY A 365 -29.84 -15.55 36.21
C GLY A 365 -28.47 -15.30 35.56
N THR A 366 -28.32 -15.46 34.24
CA THR A 366 -27.02 -15.33 33.53
C THR A 366 -26.75 -13.96 32.91
N ARG A 367 -27.50 -12.91 33.28
CA ARG A 367 -27.28 -11.53 32.81
C ARG A 367 -25.82 -11.13 33.05
N SER A 368 -25.23 -10.39 32.11
CA SER A 368 -23.83 -9.96 32.20
C SER A 368 -23.59 -9.17 33.50
N GLY A 369 -22.63 -9.62 34.30
CA GLY A 369 -22.36 -9.12 35.66
C GLY A 369 -22.83 -10.07 36.78
N SER A 370 -23.81 -10.94 36.52
CA SER A 370 -24.28 -11.93 37.50
C SER A 370 -23.27 -13.07 37.71
N LYS A 371 -23.21 -13.58 38.95
CA LYS A 371 -22.45 -14.80 39.28
C LYS A 371 -23.17 -16.02 38.71
N THR A 372 -22.51 -16.75 37.82
CA THR A 372 -23.02 -18.01 37.25
C THR A 372 -21.92 -19.05 37.15
N ALA A 373 -22.25 -20.33 37.35
CA ALA A 373 -21.32 -21.45 37.17
C ALA A 373 -21.03 -21.74 35.68
N LEU A 374 -21.86 -21.22 34.75
CA LEU A 374 -21.72 -21.46 33.32
C LEU A 374 -20.56 -20.68 32.71
N LYS A 375 -19.71 -21.40 31.96
CA LYS A 375 -18.50 -20.88 31.31
C LYS A 375 -18.65 -20.95 29.78
N PRO A 376 -19.36 -20.01 29.12
CA PRO A 376 -19.46 -19.97 27.67
C PRO A 376 -18.08 -19.70 27.05
N LYS A 377 -17.77 -20.34 25.92
CA LYS A 377 -16.45 -20.25 25.27
C LYS A 377 -16.13 -18.85 24.71
N GLY A 378 -17.14 -18.02 24.50
CA GLY A 378 -17.00 -16.69 23.93
C GLY A 378 -18.23 -15.81 24.14
N THR A 379 -18.15 -14.60 23.59
CA THR A 379 -19.20 -13.58 23.63
C THR A 379 -19.39 -13.00 22.24
N ILE A 380 -20.64 -12.88 21.81
CA ILE A 380 -21.02 -12.34 20.50
C ILE A 380 -21.87 -11.08 20.65
N HIS A 381 -21.84 -10.21 19.65
CA HIS A 381 -22.78 -9.09 19.56
C HIS A 381 -24.07 -9.55 18.87
N TRP A 382 -25.10 -8.74 19.03
CA TRP A 382 -26.47 -9.02 18.63
C TRP A 382 -27.23 -7.69 18.59
N VAL A 383 -28.39 -7.65 17.94
CA VAL A 383 -29.36 -6.56 18.08
C VAL A 383 -30.77 -7.12 18.20
N ASP A 384 -31.70 -6.39 18.82
CA ASP A 384 -33.11 -6.74 18.82
C ASP A 384 -33.68 -6.67 17.39
N ALA A 385 -34.41 -7.68 16.93
CA ALA A 385 -34.89 -7.74 15.56
C ALA A 385 -35.94 -6.66 15.26
N LYS A 386 -36.83 -6.36 16.22
CA LYS A 386 -37.95 -5.43 16.08
C LYS A 386 -37.50 -3.97 16.21
N GLN A 387 -36.64 -3.68 17.18
CA GLN A 387 -36.25 -2.32 17.57
C GLN A 387 -34.89 -1.85 17.02
N SER A 388 -34.14 -2.70 16.31
CA SER A 388 -32.98 -2.26 15.52
C SER A 388 -33.38 -1.38 14.34
N LEU A 389 -32.43 -0.60 13.84
CA LEU A 389 -32.60 0.27 12.67
C LEU A 389 -31.95 -0.38 11.43
N PRO A 390 -32.57 -0.31 10.24
CA PRO A 390 -31.96 -0.73 8.99
C PRO A 390 -30.88 0.26 8.56
N VAL A 391 -29.72 -0.26 8.15
CA VAL A 391 -28.58 0.53 7.67
C VAL A 391 -27.87 -0.20 6.54
N ILE A 392 -27.15 0.53 5.70
CA ILE A 392 -26.21 -0.07 4.74
C ILE A 392 -24.81 0.05 5.35
N VAL A 393 -24.04 -1.04 5.41
CA VAL A 393 -22.65 -1.00 5.90
C VAL A 393 -21.68 -1.32 4.78
N ARG A 394 -20.70 -0.43 4.55
CA ARG A 394 -19.65 -0.57 3.56
C ARG A 394 -18.35 -1.02 4.22
N ALA A 395 -17.98 -2.28 4.03
CA ALA A 395 -16.68 -2.79 4.43
C ALA A 395 -15.66 -2.56 3.32
N TYR A 396 -14.62 -1.79 3.61
CA TYR A 396 -13.53 -1.48 2.68
C TYR A 396 -12.28 -2.30 2.99
N ASP A 397 -11.65 -2.82 1.95
CA ASP A 397 -10.34 -3.47 1.99
C ASP A 397 -9.33 -2.67 1.13
N ARG A 398 -8.09 -3.12 1.01
CA ARG A 398 -7.08 -2.52 0.12
C ARG A 398 -7.57 -2.56 -1.32
N LEU A 399 -7.37 -1.45 -2.06
CA LEU A 399 -7.81 -1.33 -3.45
C LEU A 399 -7.07 -2.29 -4.39
N PHE A 400 -5.81 -2.60 -4.07
CA PHE A 400 -4.99 -3.57 -4.81
C PHE A 400 -4.71 -4.81 -3.95
N ALA A 401 -4.69 -5.98 -4.59
CA ALA A 401 -4.34 -7.25 -3.98
C ALA A 401 -2.82 -7.50 -3.93
N GLN A 402 -2.04 -6.78 -4.75
CA GLN A 402 -0.59 -6.86 -4.82
C GLN A 402 0.07 -5.71 -4.02
N SER A 403 1.19 -6.00 -3.35
CA SER A 403 1.91 -5.01 -2.52
C SER A 403 2.53 -3.88 -3.33
N VAL A 404 2.96 -4.15 -4.56
CA VAL A 404 3.46 -3.17 -5.52
C VAL A 404 2.76 -3.40 -6.85
N PRO A 405 1.66 -2.66 -7.15
CA PRO A 405 0.95 -2.79 -8.42
C PRO A 405 1.85 -2.44 -9.61
N GLY A 406 1.89 -3.33 -10.60
CA GLY A 406 2.74 -3.19 -11.80
C GLY A 406 2.27 -2.10 -12.77
N ASP A 407 2.73 -2.20 -14.02
CA ASP A 407 2.32 -1.26 -15.07
C ASP A 407 0.91 -1.50 -15.58
N ASP A 408 0.51 -2.76 -15.77
CA ASP A 408 -0.91 -3.11 -15.79
C ASP A 408 -1.44 -3.23 -14.35
N PHE A 409 -1.70 -2.07 -13.75
CA PHE A 409 -2.19 -1.98 -12.39
C PHE A 409 -3.65 -2.42 -12.24
N LEU A 410 -4.39 -2.62 -13.34
CA LEU A 410 -5.79 -3.05 -13.30
C LEU A 410 -5.90 -4.52 -12.93
N GLU A 411 -5.00 -5.37 -13.43
CA GLU A 411 -4.93 -6.80 -13.03
C GLU A 411 -4.60 -6.97 -11.53
N ALA A 412 -3.99 -5.96 -10.91
CA ALA A 412 -3.66 -5.96 -9.48
C ALA A 412 -4.83 -5.52 -8.57
N LEU A 413 -6.00 -5.15 -9.11
CA LEU A 413 -7.16 -4.71 -8.31
C LEU A 413 -7.70 -5.83 -7.41
N ASN A 414 -8.14 -5.46 -6.20
CA ASN A 414 -8.82 -6.36 -5.29
C ASN A 414 -10.35 -6.34 -5.58
N PRO A 415 -10.94 -7.45 -6.06
CA PRO A 415 -12.38 -7.52 -6.31
C PRO A 415 -13.21 -7.43 -5.02
N SER A 416 -12.59 -7.70 -3.86
CA SER A 416 -13.20 -7.56 -2.53
C SER A 416 -12.90 -6.21 -1.87
N SER A 417 -12.39 -5.21 -2.61
CA SER A 417 -12.04 -3.87 -2.07
C SER A 417 -13.23 -3.11 -1.46
N LEU A 418 -14.45 -3.47 -1.82
CA LEU A 418 -15.69 -3.01 -1.20
C LEU A 418 -16.70 -4.17 -1.11
N VAL A 419 -17.28 -4.36 0.07
CA VAL A 419 -18.46 -5.21 0.30
C VAL A 419 -19.56 -4.36 0.93
N GLU A 420 -20.76 -4.35 0.31
CA GLU A 420 -21.94 -3.68 0.86
C GLU A 420 -22.88 -4.69 1.55
N TYR A 421 -23.12 -4.49 2.84
CA TYR A 421 -24.12 -5.20 3.62
C TYR A 421 -25.40 -4.36 3.67
N LYS A 422 -26.41 -4.72 2.86
CA LYS A 422 -27.65 -3.94 2.70
C LYS A 422 -28.74 -4.29 3.71
N ASP A 423 -28.67 -5.49 4.29
CA ASP A 423 -29.58 -5.98 5.33
C ASP A 423 -29.04 -5.72 6.74
N ALA A 424 -28.03 -4.85 6.90
CA ALA A 424 -27.37 -4.63 8.19
C ALA A 424 -28.29 -3.90 9.18
N ARG A 425 -28.11 -4.20 10.47
CA ARG A 425 -29.00 -3.78 11.56
C ARG A 425 -28.21 -3.24 12.74
N ILE A 426 -28.49 -2.00 13.12
CA ILE A 426 -27.81 -1.29 14.21
C ILE A 426 -28.74 -1.08 15.41
N GLU A 427 -28.20 -1.03 16.62
CA GLU A 427 -28.99 -0.68 17.81
C GLU A 427 -29.58 0.75 17.72
N PRO A 428 -30.76 1.02 18.32
CA PRO A 428 -31.47 2.29 18.11
C PRO A 428 -30.84 3.51 18.79
N SER A 429 -29.84 3.34 19.67
CA SER A 429 -29.23 4.47 20.40
C SER A 429 -28.64 5.53 19.46
N VAL A 430 -28.18 5.11 18.27
CA VAL A 430 -27.50 5.97 17.29
C VAL A 430 -28.44 6.91 16.53
N ALA A 431 -29.76 6.78 16.70
CA ALA A 431 -30.74 7.55 15.92
C ALA A 431 -30.67 9.07 16.14
N ALA A 432 -30.30 9.48 17.36
CA ALA A 432 -30.24 10.88 17.78
C ALA A 432 -28.80 11.45 17.78
N ASP A 433 -27.80 10.62 17.45
CA ASP A 433 -26.41 11.03 17.48
C ASP A 433 -26.02 11.86 16.23
N PRO A 434 -25.07 12.80 16.33
CA PRO A 434 -24.66 13.63 15.20
C PRO A 434 -24.10 12.82 14.01
N PRO A 435 -24.31 13.23 12.74
CA PRO A 435 -23.82 12.51 11.56
C PRO A 435 -22.30 12.26 11.53
N GLU A 436 -21.51 13.15 12.11
CA GLU A 436 -20.05 13.05 12.20
C GLU A 436 -19.53 12.08 13.29
N GLN A 437 -20.45 11.56 14.12
CA GLN A 437 -20.13 10.63 15.21
C GLN A 437 -19.53 9.34 14.65
N ARG A 438 -18.43 8.92 15.29
CA ARG A 438 -17.69 7.69 14.95
C ARG A 438 -17.97 6.65 16.03
N TYR A 439 -18.15 5.41 15.63
CA TYR A 439 -18.47 4.31 16.51
C TYR A 439 -17.45 3.19 16.38
N GLN A 440 -17.26 2.43 17.45
CA GLN A 440 -16.75 1.08 17.33
C GLN A 440 -17.96 0.14 17.25
N PHE A 441 -18.19 -0.46 16.09
CA PHE A 441 -19.14 -1.57 15.99
C PHE A 441 -18.48 -2.78 16.64
N THR A 442 -19.07 -3.22 17.75
CA THR A 442 -18.47 -4.20 18.65
C THR A 442 -18.04 -5.46 17.89
N ARG A 443 -16.78 -5.89 18.10
CA ARG A 443 -16.11 -7.02 17.42
C ARG A 443 -15.82 -6.87 15.92
N LEU A 444 -16.32 -5.84 15.24
CA LEU A 444 -16.16 -5.64 13.80
C LEU A 444 -15.04 -4.64 13.46
N GLY A 445 -15.19 -3.38 13.87
CA GLY A 445 -14.29 -2.30 13.48
C GLY A 445 -14.79 -0.93 13.93
N PHE A 446 -14.17 0.12 13.39
CA PHE A 446 -14.62 1.50 13.56
C PHE A 446 -15.36 1.98 12.31
N TYR A 447 -16.49 2.66 12.51
CA TYR A 447 -17.43 3.05 11.47
C TYR A 447 -17.94 4.47 11.70
N TRP A 448 -18.44 5.12 10.64
CA TRP A 448 -19.16 6.40 10.71
C TRP A 448 -20.10 6.54 9.51
N ARG A 449 -21.04 7.50 9.55
CA ARG A 449 -21.97 7.75 8.44
C ARG A 449 -21.22 8.34 7.24
N ASP A 450 -21.50 7.87 6.02
CA ASP A 450 -20.94 8.42 4.78
C ASP A 450 -21.50 9.83 4.54
N PRO A 451 -20.68 10.91 4.58
CA PRO A 451 -21.17 12.28 4.45
C PRO A 451 -21.75 12.57 3.06
N GLU A 452 -21.31 11.86 2.02
CA GLU A 452 -21.84 12.03 0.65
C GLU A 452 -23.12 11.21 0.40
N ARG A 453 -23.64 10.52 1.44
CA ARG A 453 -24.88 9.72 1.40
C ARG A 453 -25.78 10.03 2.59
N ILE A 454 -25.83 11.29 3.02
CA ILE A 454 -26.72 11.72 4.10
C ILE A 454 -28.20 11.54 3.68
N ASP A 455 -28.53 11.87 2.42
CA ASP A 455 -29.89 11.88 1.87
C ASP A 455 -30.36 10.52 1.31
N SER A 456 -29.69 9.40 1.63
CA SER A 456 -30.15 8.07 1.22
C SER A 456 -31.25 7.54 2.13
N ASP A 457 -32.19 6.76 1.55
CA ASP A 457 -33.34 6.16 2.25
C ASP A 457 -32.96 5.39 3.54
N LEU A 458 -31.76 4.80 3.55
CA LEU A 458 -31.15 4.14 4.71
C LEU A 458 -29.81 4.79 5.03
N PRO A 459 -29.45 5.02 6.31
CA PRO A 459 -28.13 5.53 6.67
C PRO A 459 -27.01 4.59 6.21
N VAL A 460 -26.05 5.11 5.45
CA VAL A 460 -24.86 4.38 4.99
C VAL A 460 -23.71 4.59 5.97
N PHE A 461 -23.10 3.50 6.44
CA PHE A 461 -21.94 3.52 7.33
C PHE A 461 -20.67 3.00 6.65
N ASN A 462 -19.64 3.82 6.57
CA ASN A 462 -18.32 3.47 6.03
C ASN A 462 -17.43 2.83 7.12
N CYS A 463 -16.83 1.69 6.83
CA CYS A 463 -15.78 1.09 7.65
C CYS A 463 -14.50 1.94 7.56
N ILE A 464 -14.15 2.60 8.65
CA ILE A 464 -12.91 3.38 8.76
C ILE A 464 -11.73 2.40 8.77
N VAL A 465 -11.74 1.46 9.72
CA VAL A 465 -10.73 0.42 9.90
C VAL A 465 -11.28 -0.75 10.74
N THR A 466 -10.88 -1.98 10.43
CA THR A 466 -11.19 -3.21 11.21
C THR A 466 -10.50 -3.22 12.58
N LEU A 467 -10.99 -4.01 13.56
CA LEU A 467 -10.36 -4.08 14.90
C LEU A 467 -8.97 -4.72 14.93
N ARG A 468 -8.65 -5.58 13.96
CA ARG A 468 -7.34 -6.22 13.80
C ARG A 468 -6.88 -6.04 12.37
N GLN A 469 -5.57 -6.00 12.16
CA GLN A 469 -4.98 -6.06 10.82
C GLN A 469 -5.56 -7.29 10.10
N ALA A 470 -6.04 -7.10 8.88
CA ALA A 470 -6.47 -8.23 8.07
C ALA A 470 -5.26 -9.13 7.81
N ILE A 471 -5.40 -10.43 8.09
CA ILE A 471 -4.42 -11.41 7.65
C ILE A 471 -4.72 -11.62 6.16
N TYR A 472 -3.83 -11.10 5.31
CA TYR A 472 -3.95 -11.22 3.85
C TYR A 472 -3.60 -12.65 3.45
N ASP A 473 -4.62 -13.49 3.49
CA ASP A 473 -4.58 -14.86 3.04
C ASP A 473 -5.01 -14.89 1.56
N HIS A 474 -4.03 -15.12 0.68
CA HIS A 474 -4.24 -15.17 -0.77
C HIS A 474 -5.13 -16.36 -1.23
N THR A 475 -5.60 -17.20 -0.32
CA THR A 475 -6.35 -18.44 -0.63
C THR A 475 -7.87 -18.34 -0.49
N ARG A 476 -8.44 -17.16 -0.22
CA ARG A 476 -9.92 -16.99 -0.16
C ARG A 476 -10.54 -16.78 -1.55
N PRO A 477 -11.21 -17.78 -2.15
CA PRO A 477 -12.08 -17.52 -3.30
C PRO A 477 -13.26 -16.65 -2.86
N ALA A 478 -13.59 -15.63 -3.66
CA ALA A 478 -14.83 -14.89 -3.50
C ALA A 478 -16.02 -15.83 -3.75
N GLN A 479 -17.00 -15.85 -2.82
CA GLN A 479 -18.27 -16.53 -3.06
C GLN A 479 -19.15 -15.69 -3.99
N ILE A 480 -18.94 -15.86 -5.30
CA ILE A 480 -19.84 -15.32 -6.33
C ILE A 480 -21.10 -16.17 -6.37
N THR A 481 -22.22 -15.66 -5.85
CA THR A 481 -23.52 -16.32 -6.03
C THR A 481 -24.13 -15.95 -7.38
N SER A 482 -23.77 -16.66 -8.44
CA SER A 482 -24.53 -16.71 -9.70
C SER A 482 -25.23 -18.07 -9.83
N LYS A 483 -26.53 -18.06 -10.12
CA LYS A 483 -27.33 -19.29 -10.32
C LYS A 483 -27.26 -19.76 -11.78
N THR A 484 -26.88 -21.01 -12.03
CA THR A 484 -27.44 -21.88 -13.10
C THR A 484 -26.87 -23.31 -13.04
N GLY A 485 -27.75 -24.32 -13.13
CA GLY A 485 -27.54 -25.62 -13.80
C GLY A 485 -26.39 -26.57 -13.42
N LYS A 486 -26.75 -27.72 -12.83
CA LYS A 486 -26.01 -29.01 -12.84
C LYS A 486 -26.60 -29.92 -13.96
N PRO A 487 -25.96 -31.02 -14.44
CA PRO A 487 -25.36 -32.14 -13.67
C PRO A 487 -24.01 -32.68 -14.22
N ASP A 488 -23.42 -33.80 -13.79
CA ASP A 488 -23.03 -34.32 -12.45
C ASP A 488 -22.10 -35.55 -12.65
N GLY A 489 -21.45 -36.05 -11.59
CA GLY A 489 -20.95 -37.43 -11.52
C GLY A 489 -19.43 -37.67 -11.43
N VAL A 490 -19.01 -38.26 -10.29
CA VAL A 490 -18.14 -39.45 -10.11
C VAL A 490 -17.27 -39.34 -8.83
N VAL A 491 -17.05 -40.49 -8.20
CA VAL A 491 -16.52 -40.70 -6.82
C VAL A 491 -15.19 -41.46 -6.86
N ARG A 492 -14.31 -41.20 -5.86
CA ARG A 492 -13.26 -42.07 -5.22
C ARG A 492 -12.00 -41.23 -4.87
N SER A 493 -11.15 -41.56 -3.89
CA SER A 493 -11.27 -42.38 -2.67
C SER A 493 -10.08 -42.06 -1.72
N HIS A 494 -10.07 -42.65 -0.51
CA HIS A 494 -9.12 -42.47 0.60
C HIS A 494 -7.62 -42.33 0.28
N ASP A 495 -6.89 -41.64 1.17
CA ASP A 495 -5.79 -42.28 1.90
C ASP A 495 -5.54 -41.69 3.31
N VAL A 496 -4.74 -42.38 4.13
CA VAL A 496 -4.80 -42.36 5.61
C VAL A 496 -3.47 -41.95 6.29
N ARG A 497 -3.57 -41.18 7.39
CA ARG A 497 -2.73 -41.02 8.64
C ARG A 497 -1.26 -41.51 8.66
N PRO A 498 -0.33 -40.84 9.39
CA PRO A 498 -0.40 -40.58 10.85
C PRO A 498 -0.11 -39.13 11.27
N GLU A 499 -0.68 -38.57 12.35
CA GLU A 499 -0.46 -38.88 13.78
C GLU A 499 0.99 -38.71 14.26
N HIS A 500 1.26 -37.58 14.93
CA HIS A 500 2.26 -37.52 16.00
C HIS A 500 1.72 -36.70 17.18
N GLN A 501 2.22 -37.07 18.37
CA GLN A 501 1.60 -36.77 19.67
C GLN A 501 2.00 -35.40 20.25
N SER A 502 1.37 -35.07 21.37
CA SER A 502 1.43 -33.79 22.11
C SER A 502 2.63 -33.64 23.06
N GLU A 503 2.67 -32.49 23.75
CA GLU A 503 3.53 -32.09 24.88
C GLU A 503 4.86 -31.40 24.46
N THR A 504 5.33 -30.31 25.09
CA THR A 504 4.95 -29.63 26.36
C THR A 504 5.19 -28.09 26.31
N ASP A 505 4.82 -27.38 27.39
CA ASP A 505 4.86 -25.92 27.56
C ASP A 505 6.22 -25.22 27.34
N THR A 506 6.18 -23.96 26.85
CA THR A 506 6.99 -22.82 27.36
C THR A 506 6.43 -21.47 26.85
N PRO A 507 6.74 -20.32 27.49
CA PRO A 507 5.80 -19.19 27.58
C PRO A 507 5.86 -18.17 26.44
N SER A 508 4.77 -17.41 26.28
CA SER A 508 4.71 -16.28 25.36
C SER A 508 5.61 -15.12 25.81
N THR A 509 6.65 -14.82 25.04
CA THR A 509 7.41 -13.58 25.20
C THR A 509 6.71 -12.42 24.49
N ASN A 510 6.29 -11.42 25.28
CA ASN A 510 5.88 -10.12 24.74
C ASN A 510 7.02 -9.56 23.87
N LYS A 511 6.71 -9.13 22.64
CA LYS A 511 7.55 -8.16 21.93
C LYS A 511 7.41 -6.82 22.64
N SER A 512 8.27 -6.56 23.62
CA SER A 512 8.40 -5.25 24.24
C SER A 512 8.78 -4.22 23.19
N LYS A 513 8.28 -2.99 23.36
CA LYS A 513 8.80 -1.83 22.66
C LYS A 513 10.28 -1.69 23.03
N THR A 514 11.19 -1.77 22.07
CA THR A 514 12.56 -1.30 22.29
C THR A 514 12.52 0.22 22.26
N GLU A 515 12.50 0.84 23.44
CA GLU A 515 12.73 2.27 23.58
C GLU A 515 14.09 2.62 22.97
N GLN A 516 14.16 3.74 22.24
CA GLN A 516 15.40 4.19 21.60
C GLN A 516 16.36 4.76 22.66
N ARG A 517 17.05 3.84 23.34
CA ARG A 517 18.26 4.12 24.13
C ARG A 517 19.31 4.82 23.24
N PRO A 518 19.95 5.90 23.70
CA PRO A 518 21.13 6.44 23.04
C PRO A 518 22.23 5.38 22.93
N LEU A 519 22.91 5.35 21.78
CA LEU A 519 24.08 4.50 21.57
C LEU A 519 25.19 4.84 22.59
N THR A 520 25.94 3.85 23.05
CA THR A 520 27.19 4.14 23.78
C THR A 520 28.27 4.62 22.82
N ALA A 521 29.28 5.34 23.34
CA ALA A 521 30.44 5.74 22.55
C ALA A 521 31.13 4.53 21.87
N ASP A 522 31.15 3.37 22.54
CA ASP A 522 31.69 2.12 22.00
C ASP A 522 30.85 1.60 20.82
N GLU A 523 29.52 1.64 20.92
CA GLU A 523 28.60 1.25 19.82
C GLU A 523 28.75 2.20 18.62
N GLU A 524 28.84 3.51 18.85
CA GLU A 524 29.06 4.51 17.78
C GLU A 524 30.43 4.32 17.09
N GLN A 525 31.49 4.08 17.88
CA GLN A 525 32.83 3.84 17.35
C GLN A 525 32.91 2.52 16.58
N TRP A 526 32.23 1.46 17.05
CA TRP A 526 32.15 0.18 16.34
C TRP A 526 31.34 0.27 15.06
N LEU A 527 30.18 0.94 15.06
CA LEU A 527 29.36 1.19 13.86
C LEU A 527 30.14 1.98 12.79
N LYS A 528 30.86 3.03 13.22
CA LYS A 528 31.71 3.83 12.33
C LYS A 528 32.88 3.03 11.73
N LYS A 529 33.38 2.01 12.44
CA LYS A 529 34.46 1.12 11.97
C LYS A 529 33.94 -0.01 11.08
N SER A 530 32.75 -0.56 11.36
CA SER A 530 32.17 -1.67 10.60
C SER A 530 31.48 -1.23 9.30
N GLY A 531 31.04 0.03 9.20
CA GLY A 531 30.31 0.57 8.05
C GLY A 531 28.86 0.08 7.93
N LEU A 532 28.35 -0.58 8.98
CA LEU A 532 26.99 -1.10 9.04
C LEU A 532 25.98 -0.03 9.44
N SER A 533 24.72 -0.20 9.02
CA SER A 533 23.63 0.61 9.54
C SER A 533 23.46 0.40 11.04
N ALA A 534 22.96 1.40 11.78
CA ALA A 534 22.74 1.28 13.22
C ALA A 534 21.84 0.07 13.58
N ALA A 535 20.81 -0.21 12.76
CA ALA A 535 19.94 -1.38 12.96
C ALA A 535 20.67 -2.71 12.72
N THR A 536 21.43 -2.82 11.63
CA THR A 536 22.23 -4.03 11.30
C THR A 536 23.30 -4.27 12.36
N GLY A 537 24.01 -3.21 12.77
CA GLY A 537 25.12 -3.31 13.69
C GLY A 537 24.71 -3.57 15.13
N LEU A 538 23.61 -2.99 15.62
CA LEU A 538 23.09 -3.31 16.97
C LEU A 538 22.66 -4.78 17.09
N ALA A 539 22.16 -5.39 16.02
CA ALA A 539 21.80 -6.82 16.00
C ALA A 539 23.02 -7.76 16.08
N ILE A 540 24.24 -7.28 15.81
CA ILE A 540 25.48 -8.07 15.76
C ILE A 540 26.42 -7.72 16.92
N HIS A 541 26.59 -6.44 17.23
CA HIS A 541 27.51 -5.94 18.26
C HIS A 541 27.13 -6.42 19.67
N GLY A 542 25.83 -6.62 19.95
CA GLY A 542 25.35 -7.13 21.24
C GLY A 542 25.69 -8.61 21.52
N VAL A 543 26.31 -9.32 20.58
CA VAL A 543 26.69 -10.74 20.72
C VAL A 543 28.14 -10.92 20.27
N PRO A 544 29.11 -11.16 21.19
CA PRO A 544 30.53 -11.30 20.83
C PRO A 544 30.80 -12.32 19.72
N ALA A 545 30.19 -13.51 19.81
CA ALA A 545 30.31 -14.55 18.79
C ALA A 545 29.77 -14.13 17.40
N ALA A 546 28.80 -13.21 17.34
CA ALA A 546 28.30 -12.68 16.06
C ALA A 546 29.25 -11.63 15.47
N SER A 547 29.92 -10.85 16.32
CA SER A 547 30.97 -9.91 15.89
C SER A 547 32.21 -10.67 15.39
N GLU A 548 32.62 -11.74 16.06
CA GLU A 548 33.71 -12.63 15.62
C GLU A 548 33.37 -13.35 14.31
N PHE A 549 32.16 -13.90 14.18
CA PHE A 549 31.70 -14.54 12.94
C PHE A 549 31.63 -13.55 11.78
N LEU A 550 31.17 -12.31 12.02
CA LEU A 550 31.18 -11.24 11.01
C LEU A 550 32.60 -10.94 10.52
N GLU A 551 33.56 -10.76 11.41
CA GLU A 551 34.94 -10.46 11.01
C GLU A 551 35.56 -11.62 10.21
N ALA A 552 35.41 -12.86 10.67
CA ALA A 552 35.91 -14.05 9.96
C ALA A 552 35.25 -14.26 8.57
N ALA A 553 33.95 -14.00 8.44
CA ALA A 553 33.26 -14.07 7.15
C ALA A 553 33.56 -12.88 6.22
N SER A 554 34.17 -11.81 6.73
CA SER A 554 34.45 -10.57 5.96
C SER A 554 35.87 -10.48 5.41
N GLU A 555 36.71 -11.51 5.56
CA GLU A 555 38.10 -11.47 5.05
C GLU A 555 38.18 -11.26 3.53
N ASN A 556 37.24 -11.85 2.77
CA ASN A 556 37.25 -11.89 1.31
C ASN A 556 35.87 -11.56 0.69
N VAL A 557 35.01 -10.87 1.45
CA VAL A 557 33.65 -10.45 1.06
C VAL A 557 33.32 -9.12 1.76
N SER A 558 32.48 -8.28 1.16
CA SER A 558 32.05 -7.01 1.75
C SER A 558 31.47 -7.20 3.17
N ARG A 559 32.12 -6.61 4.19
CA ARG A 559 31.63 -6.61 5.59
C ARG A 559 30.20 -6.09 5.71
N VAL A 560 29.80 -5.15 4.83
CA VAL A 560 28.43 -4.63 4.77
C VAL A 560 27.45 -5.67 4.22
N SER A 561 27.81 -6.41 3.17
CA SER A 561 26.99 -7.49 2.61
C SER A 561 26.83 -8.62 3.63
N VAL A 562 27.94 -9.08 4.23
CA VAL A 562 27.94 -10.14 5.25
C VAL A 562 27.09 -9.73 6.44
N GLY A 563 27.27 -8.53 7.00
CA GLY A 563 26.47 -8.05 8.14
C GLY A 563 24.98 -7.95 7.81
N ASN A 564 24.61 -7.48 6.61
CA ASN A 564 23.21 -7.45 6.19
C ASN A 564 22.61 -8.86 6.01
N TRP A 565 23.36 -9.82 5.48
CA TRP A 565 22.92 -11.22 5.40
C TRP A 565 22.81 -11.86 6.79
N MET A 566 23.72 -11.56 7.71
CA MET A 566 23.66 -12.04 9.10
C MET A 566 22.40 -11.53 9.81
N ALA A 567 22.17 -10.22 9.82
CA ALA A 567 21.06 -9.60 10.53
C ALA A 567 19.68 -9.97 9.95
N ASN A 568 19.56 -10.10 8.62
CA ASN A 568 18.27 -10.29 7.96
C ASN A 568 17.93 -11.74 7.62
N GLN A 569 18.90 -12.66 7.56
CA GLN A 569 18.69 -14.05 7.15
C GLN A 569 19.21 -15.05 8.19
N LEU A 570 20.49 -14.97 8.60
CA LEU A 570 21.11 -15.96 9.47
C LEU A 570 20.59 -15.92 10.92
N LEU A 571 20.69 -14.76 11.58
CA LEU A 571 20.28 -14.60 12.98
C LEU A 571 18.77 -14.83 13.18
N PRO A 572 17.86 -14.38 12.27
CA PRO A 572 16.45 -14.76 12.35
C PRO A 572 16.20 -16.26 12.16
N ALA A 573 16.92 -16.93 11.25
CA ALA A 573 16.74 -18.36 11.01
C ALA A 573 17.13 -19.22 12.22
N LEU A 574 18.15 -18.80 12.98
CA LEU A 574 18.57 -19.47 14.22
C LEU A 574 17.54 -19.40 15.35
N SER A 575 16.55 -18.49 15.30
CA SER A 575 15.48 -18.37 16.31
C SER A 575 15.97 -18.28 17.77
N GLY A 576 17.19 -17.77 17.99
CA GLY A 576 17.84 -17.67 19.30
C GLY A 576 18.86 -18.76 19.63
N ALA A 577 19.07 -19.75 18.76
CA ALA A 577 20.17 -20.71 18.88
C ALA A 577 21.56 -20.02 18.71
N PRO A 578 22.62 -20.50 19.38
CA PRO A 578 23.95 -19.91 19.28
C PRO A 578 24.58 -20.20 17.92
N LEU A 579 25.43 -19.28 17.41
CA LEU A 579 26.16 -19.47 16.15
C LEU A 579 27.05 -20.72 16.13
N SER A 580 27.46 -21.24 17.30
CA SER A 580 28.20 -22.49 17.44
C SER A 580 27.37 -23.75 17.12
N SER A 581 26.05 -23.64 16.93
CA SER A 581 25.21 -24.75 16.46
C SER A 581 25.02 -24.77 14.93
N LEU A 582 25.70 -23.90 14.18
CA LEU A 582 25.68 -23.95 12.72
C LEU A 582 26.46 -25.16 12.21
N PRO A 583 25.96 -25.89 11.21
CA PRO A 583 26.69 -26.99 10.56
C PRO A 583 27.74 -26.50 9.54
N PHE A 584 27.95 -25.18 9.44
CA PHE A 584 28.89 -24.52 8.54
C PHE A 584 29.60 -23.36 9.23
N GLY A 585 30.79 -22.99 8.75
CA GLY A 585 31.61 -21.91 9.31
C GLY A 585 31.43 -20.56 8.62
N PRO A 586 32.23 -19.55 9.04
CA PRO A 586 32.25 -18.23 8.41
C PRO A 586 32.64 -18.26 6.93
N SER A 587 33.49 -19.21 6.51
CA SER A 587 34.00 -19.33 5.14
C SER A 587 32.91 -19.74 4.15
N GLU A 588 32.13 -20.78 4.48
CA GLU A 588 31.01 -21.26 3.67
C GLU A 588 29.88 -20.21 3.63
N PHE A 589 29.64 -19.50 4.74
CA PHE A 589 28.69 -18.39 4.75
C PHE A 589 29.16 -17.23 3.85
N ALA A 590 30.46 -16.90 3.87
CA ALA A 590 31.05 -15.90 2.99
C ALA A 590 30.95 -16.31 1.51
N GLU A 591 31.17 -17.59 1.18
CA GLU A 591 30.98 -18.11 -0.17
C GLU A 591 29.53 -17.93 -0.66
N LEU A 592 28.52 -18.24 0.18
CA LEU A 592 27.12 -17.97 -0.16
C LEU A 592 26.86 -16.48 -0.45
N VAL A 593 27.32 -15.58 0.42
CA VAL A 593 27.16 -14.13 0.23
C VAL A 593 27.85 -13.68 -1.06
N ARG A 594 29.02 -14.23 -1.40
CA ARG A 594 29.73 -13.97 -2.65
C ARG A 594 28.98 -14.47 -3.89
N LEU A 595 28.30 -15.62 -3.82
CA LEU A 595 27.46 -16.13 -4.91
C LEU A 595 26.26 -15.20 -5.19
N ALA A 596 25.68 -14.61 -4.14
CA ALA A 596 24.61 -13.62 -4.26
C ALA A 596 25.12 -12.26 -4.79
N ASP A 597 26.18 -11.71 -4.20
CA ASP A 597 26.74 -10.40 -4.58
C ASP A 597 27.27 -10.39 -6.03
N ASN A 598 27.85 -11.50 -6.49
CA ASN A 598 28.33 -11.65 -7.88
C ASN A 598 27.23 -12.12 -8.86
N GLY A 599 25.97 -12.20 -8.43
CA GLY A 599 24.83 -12.55 -9.29
C GLY A 599 24.83 -13.99 -9.83
N ARG A 600 25.64 -14.91 -9.27
CA ARG A 600 25.63 -16.33 -9.64
C ARG A 600 24.45 -17.09 -9.02
N ALA A 601 23.91 -16.56 -7.92
CA ALA A 601 22.64 -16.96 -7.34
C ALA A 601 21.72 -15.73 -7.25
N SER A 602 20.46 -15.87 -7.67
CA SER A 602 19.43 -14.88 -7.36
C SER A 602 19.15 -14.83 -5.85
N ALA A 603 18.51 -13.75 -5.38
CA ALA A 603 18.10 -13.62 -3.99
C ALA A 603 17.13 -14.74 -3.53
N HIS A 604 16.44 -15.43 -4.45
CA HIS A 604 15.63 -16.61 -4.12
C HIS A 604 16.53 -17.85 -3.92
N GLU A 605 17.40 -18.16 -4.88
CA GLU A 605 18.32 -19.29 -4.82
C GLU A 605 19.24 -19.20 -3.59
N ALA A 606 19.83 -18.04 -3.32
CA ALA A 606 20.72 -17.85 -2.17
C ALA A 606 20.01 -18.09 -0.81
N ARG A 607 18.71 -17.76 -0.70
CA ARG A 607 17.92 -18.10 0.51
C ARG A 607 17.57 -19.59 0.56
N ALA A 608 17.34 -20.24 -0.57
CA ALA A 608 17.13 -21.69 -0.63
C ALA A 608 18.40 -22.44 -0.22
N VAL A 609 19.57 -22.05 -0.76
CA VAL A 609 20.88 -22.58 -0.37
C VAL A 609 21.14 -22.37 1.11
N LEU A 610 20.90 -21.18 1.69
CA LEU A 610 21.06 -20.96 3.14
C LEU A 610 20.22 -21.93 3.98
N LYS A 611 18.99 -22.23 3.54
CA LYS A 611 18.10 -23.17 4.25
C LYS A 611 18.64 -24.61 4.23
N LEU A 612 19.18 -25.05 3.09
CA LEU A 612 19.79 -26.37 2.93
C LEU A 612 21.13 -26.47 3.68
N MET A 613 21.94 -25.40 3.67
CA MET A 613 23.13 -25.28 4.52
C MET A 613 22.77 -25.41 6.00
N LEU A 614 21.71 -24.74 6.48
CA LEU A 614 21.23 -24.87 7.87
C LEU A 614 20.74 -26.28 8.23
N ALA A 615 20.31 -27.07 7.25
CA ALA A 615 19.98 -28.49 7.41
C ALA A 615 21.22 -29.42 7.32
N GLY A 616 22.40 -28.88 7.04
CA GLY A 616 23.66 -29.64 6.91
C GLY A 616 23.82 -30.36 5.56
N GLU A 617 23.10 -29.95 4.52
CA GLU A 617 22.99 -30.72 3.27
C GLU A 617 24.17 -30.55 2.29
N GLY A 618 25.12 -29.64 2.53
CA GLY A 618 26.33 -29.50 1.71
C GLY A 618 26.90 -28.07 1.63
N SER A 619 27.86 -27.87 0.72
CA SER A 619 28.47 -26.55 0.47
C SER A 619 27.59 -25.64 -0.40
N PRO A 620 27.77 -24.30 -0.35
CA PRO A 620 26.93 -23.37 -1.11
C PRO A 620 26.92 -23.61 -2.62
N THR A 621 28.09 -23.91 -3.21
CA THR A 621 28.24 -24.10 -4.66
C THR A 621 27.64 -25.43 -5.13
N GLU A 622 27.77 -26.51 -4.35
CA GLU A 622 27.14 -27.80 -4.67
C GLU A 622 25.61 -27.71 -4.62
N LEU A 623 25.08 -27.11 -3.54
CA LEU A 623 23.64 -26.92 -3.35
C LEU A 623 23.04 -26.03 -4.44
N LEU A 624 23.71 -24.93 -4.81
CA LEU A 624 23.30 -24.09 -5.94
C LEU A 624 23.29 -24.86 -7.27
N THR A 625 24.32 -25.68 -7.51
CA THR A 625 24.42 -26.50 -8.73
C THR A 625 23.27 -27.52 -8.78
N GLY A 626 22.88 -28.12 -7.66
CA GLY A 626 21.70 -29.02 -7.58
C GLY A 626 20.38 -28.31 -7.89
N ILE A 627 20.18 -27.10 -7.35
CA ILE A 627 19.01 -26.26 -7.63
C ILE A 627 18.96 -25.86 -9.11
N GLN A 628 20.09 -25.50 -9.71
CA GLN A 628 20.16 -25.11 -11.12
C GLN A 628 20.06 -26.32 -12.09
N SER A 629 20.56 -27.50 -11.69
CA SER A 629 20.45 -28.73 -12.48
C SER A 629 19.02 -29.26 -12.55
N SER A 630 18.26 -29.17 -11.45
CA SER A 630 16.87 -29.58 -11.42
C SER A 630 15.95 -28.72 -12.30
N ALA A 631 16.28 -27.43 -12.50
CA ALA A 631 15.58 -26.55 -13.45
C ALA A 631 15.79 -26.92 -14.93
N VAL A 632 16.83 -27.70 -15.28
CA VAL A 632 17.01 -28.21 -16.65
C VAL A 632 16.01 -29.32 -16.95
N SER A 633 15.77 -30.22 -15.99
CA SER A 633 14.78 -31.30 -16.11
C SER A 633 13.34 -30.79 -16.26
N ASP A 634 13.01 -29.63 -15.68
CA ASP A 634 11.71 -28.98 -15.89
C ASP A 634 11.52 -28.49 -17.35
N SER A 635 12.58 -28.27 -18.14
CA SER A 635 12.48 -27.70 -19.50
C SER A 635 11.74 -28.59 -20.49
N GLU A 636 11.99 -29.91 -20.48
CA GLU A 636 11.31 -30.85 -21.39
C GLU A 636 9.84 -31.05 -21.02
N VAL A 637 9.55 -31.14 -19.71
CA VAL A 637 8.17 -31.19 -19.19
C VAL A 637 7.42 -29.92 -19.56
N LEU A 638 8.07 -28.75 -19.43
CA LEU A 638 7.51 -27.45 -19.77
C LEU A 638 7.24 -27.31 -21.27
N ARG A 639 8.16 -27.75 -22.16
CA ARG A 639 7.91 -27.81 -23.61
C ARG A 639 6.69 -28.67 -23.96
N ASN A 640 6.51 -29.82 -23.31
CA ASN A 640 5.32 -30.66 -23.52
C ASN A 640 4.03 -29.94 -23.07
N VAL A 641 4.03 -29.27 -21.92
CA VAL A 641 2.87 -28.46 -21.47
C VAL A 641 2.58 -27.30 -22.43
N ILE A 642 3.62 -26.62 -22.92
CA ILE A 642 3.52 -25.55 -23.93
C ILE A 642 2.89 -26.08 -25.23
N GLY A 643 3.39 -27.18 -25.78
CA GLY A 643 2.86 -27.79 -27.00
C GLY A 643 1.36 -28.09 -26.90
N ASN A 644 0.91 -28.67 -25.78
CA ASN A 644 -0.51 -28.92 -25.52
C ASN A 644 -1.32 -27.61 -25.40
N VAL A 645 -0.78 -26.56 -24.76
CA VAL A 645 -1.44 -25.24 -24.67
C VAL A 645 -1.60 -24.55 -26.03
N LEU A 646 -0.62 -24.69 -26.92
CA LEU A 646 -0.68 -24.13 -28.27
C LEU A 646 -1.69 -24.87 -29.15
N THR A 647 -1.74 -26.21 -29.06
CA THR A 647 -2.71 -27.04 -29.81
C THR A 647 -4.15 -26.86 -29.31
N ASP A 648 -4.38 -26.67 -28.01
CA ASP A 648 -5.74 -26.40 -27.48
C ASP A 648 -6.26 -24.99 -27.82
N HIS A 649 -5.44 -24.13 -28.45
CA HIS A 649 -5.71 -22.73 -28.75
C HIS A 649 -5.19 -22.30 -30.14
N GLU A 650 -5.30 -23.16 -31.15
CA GLU A 650 -4.86 -22.88 -32.54
C GLU A 650 -5.42 -21.57 -33.11
N ASP A 651 -6.69 -21.24 -32.80
CA ASP A 651 -7.34 -19.97 -33.18
C ASP A 651 -6.57 -18.71 -32.72
N ARG A 652 -5.85 -18.83 -31.60
CA ARG A 652 -5.03 -17.77 -31.01
C ARG A 652 -3.59 -17.83 -31.48
N VAL A 653 -3.10 -19.01 -31.88
CA VAL A 653 -1.79 -19.17 -32.53
C VAL A 653 -1.83 -18.44 -33.87
N ASP A 654 -2.85 -18.70 -34.70
CA ASP A 654 -3.06 -18.00 -35.97
C ASP A 654 -3.17 -16.48 -35.78
N ALA A 655 -3.93 -16.05 -34.76
CA ALA A 655 -4.08 -14.63 -34.45
C ALA A 655 -2.77 -13.98 -33.96
N TYR A 656 -1.90 -14.72 -33.27
CA TYR A 656 -0.57 -14.26 -32.85
C TYR A 656 0.37 -14.15 -34.06
N LEU A 657 0.41 -15.16 -34.93
CA LEU A 657 1.19 -15.18 -36.17
C LEU A 657 0.74 -14.07 -37.15
N ALA A 658 -0.55 -13.73 -37.16
CA ALA A 658 -1.10 -12.57 -37.87
C ALA A 658 -0.77 -11.20 -37.21
N GLY A 659 0.15 -11.15 -36.23
CA GLY A 659 0.71 -9.93 -35.66
C GLY A 659 0.13 -9.47 -34.31
N LYS A 660 -0.79 -10.23 -33.69
CA LYS A 660 -1.33 -9.87 -32.35
C LYS A 660 -0.41 -10.39 -31.23
N THR A 661 0.79 -9.83 -31.16
CA THR A 661 1.85 -10.24 -30.22
C THR A 661 1.45 -10.18 -28.73
N GLY A 662 0.43 -9.40 -28.37
CA GLY A 662 -0.15 -9.37 -27.02
C GLY A 662 -0.74 -10.71 -26.53
N LEU A 663 -1.02 -11.66 -27.44
CA LEU A 663 -1.50 -13.00 -27.07
C LEU A 663 -0.44 -13.86 -26.37
N LEU A 664 0.83 -13.47 -26.38
CA LEU A 664 1.90 -14.18 -25.65
C LEU A 664 1.60 -14.32 -24.14
N GLY A 665 1.07 -13.25 -23.52
CA GLY A 665 0.69 -13.27 -22.10
C GLY A 665 -0.41 -14.28 -21.79
N PHE A 666 -1.33 -14.52 -22.75
CA PHE A 666 -2.36 -15.54 -22.62
C PHE A 666 -1.77 -16.96 -22.62
N PHE A 667 -0.84 -17.27 -23.53
CA PHE A 667 -0.19 -18.59 -23.56
C PHE A 667 0.64 -18.85 -22.28
N VAL A 668 1.42 -17.86 -21.83
CA VAL A 668 2.13 -17.94 -20.54
C VAL A 668 1.14 -18.20 -19.39
N GLY A 669 0.02 -17.47 -19.33
CA GLY A 669 -1.02 -17.68 -18.33
C GLY A 669 -1.63 -19.09 -18.32
N GLN A 670 -1.86 -19.69 -19.49
CA GLN A 670 -2.36 -21.07 -19.58
C GLN A 670 -1.33 -22.11 -19.13
N VAL A 671 -0.05 -21.94 -19.48
CA VAL A 671 1.03 -22.83 -19.03
C VAL A 671 1.23 -22.73 -17.52
N MET A 672 1.23 -21.51 -16.96
CA MET A 672 1.29 -21.30 -15.52
C MET A 672 0.10 -21.93 -14.78
N ARG A 673 -1.10 -21.92 -15.40
CA ARG A 673 -2.29 -22.59 -14.86
C ARG A 673 -2.17 -24.11 -14.88
N ARG A 674 -1.66 -24.71 -15.96
CA ARG A 674 -1.47 -26.18 -16.06
C ARG A 674 -0.36 -26.70 -15.16
N THR A 675 0.65 -25.90 -14.87
CA THR A 675 1.74 -26.26 -13.96
C THR A 675 1.46 -25.91 -12.49
N ASN A 676 0.26 -25.44 -12.14
CA ASN A 676 -0.09 -24.93 -10.79
C ASN A 676 0.91 -23.89 -10.26
N GLY A 677 1.43 -23.03 -11.15
CA GLY A 677 2.39 -21.98 -10.81
C GLY A 677 3.81 -22.46 -10.52
N LYS A 678 4.15 -23.71 -10.84
CA LYS A 678 5.49 -24.28 -10.58
C LYS A 678 6.54 -23.96 -11.64
N ALA A 679 6.14 -23.60 -12.87
CA ALA A 679 7.07 -23.26 -13.93
C ALA A 679 7.67 -21.85 -13.74
N ASP A 680 8.93 -21.65 -14.15
CA ASP A 680 9.50 -20.30 -14.20
C ASP A 680 8.85 -19.46 -15.32
N PRO A 681 8.34 -18.24 -15.04
CA PRO A 681 7.66 -17.41 -16.03
C PRO A 681 8.55 -16.92 -17.18
N ARG A 682 9.87 -16.75 -16.97
CA ARG A 682 10.80 -16.26 -18.00
C ARG A 682 11.16 -17.38 -18.97
N GLN A 683 11.49 -18.56 -18.43
CA GLN A 683 11.73 -19.79 -19.18
C GLN A 683 10.49 -20.21 -19.97
N THR A 684 9.31 -20.19 -19.33
CA THR A 684 8.02 -20.44 -19.98
C THR A 684 7.81 -19.51 -21.17
N ARG A 685 8.06 -18.22 -21.00
CA ARG A 685 7.91 -17.23 -22.08
C ARG A 685 8.88 -17.49 -23.24
N ALA A 686 10.16 -17.70 -22.96
CA ALA A 686 11.16 -17.95 -23.99
C ALA A 686 10.86 -19.21 -24.82
N LEU A 687 10.42 -20.29 -24.16
CA LEU A 687 10.04 -21.55 -24.83
C LEU A 687 8.75 -21.41 -25.67
N ILE A 688 7.79 -20.57 -25.25
CA ILE A 688 6.60 -20.25 -26.07
C ILE A 688 6.99 -19.41 -27.29
N GLU A 689 7.89 -18.43 -27.12
CA GLU A 689 8.42 -17.61 -28.23
C GLU A 689 9.19 -18.49 -29.24
N GLU A 690 9.97 -19.49 -28.77
CA GLU A 690 10.67 -20.49 -29.61
C GLU A 690 9.69 -21.38 -30.41
N GLU A 691 8.70 -22.00 -29.76
CA GLU A 691 7.69 -22.85 -30.40
C GLU A 691 6.82 -22.07 -31.41
N LEU A 692 6.41 -20.84 -31.08
CA LEU A 692 5.62 -20.00 -32.00
C LEU A 692 6.45 -19.53 -33.19
N ALA A 693 7.75 -19.25 -33.02
CA ALA A 693 8.65 -18.98 -34.15
C ALA A 693 8.86 -20.22 -35.03
N GLY A 694 8.96 -21.42 -34.43
CA GLY A 694 9.05 -22.69 -35.15
C GLY A 694 7.79 -23.04 -35.96
N ARG A 695 6.62 -22.55 -35.58
CA ARG A 695 5.36 -22.66 -36.35
C ARG A 695 5.16 -21.54 -37.40
N ALA A 696 6.03 -20.53 -37.41
CA ALA A 696 6.01 -19.43 -38.38
C ALA A 696 6.94 -19.65 -39.58
N ALA A 697 7.78 -20.69 -39.51
CA ALA A 697 8.76 -21.11 -40.52
C ALA A 697 8.26 -22.33 -41.32
#